data_AF-A0A7V4Y4U5-F1
#
_entry.id   AF-A0A7V4Y4U5-F1
#
_cell.length_a   1.000
_cell.length_b   1.000
_cell.length_c   1.000
_cell.angle_alpha   90.00
_cell.angle_beta   90.00
_cell.angle_gamma   90.00
#
_symmetry.space_group_name_H-M   'P 1'
#
loop_
_entity.id
_entity.type
_entity.pdbx_description
1 polymer ?
#
loop_
_entity_poly.entity_id
_entity_poly.type
_entity_poly.pdbx_seq_one_letter_code
_entity_poly.pdbx_strand_id
1 'polypeptide(L)'
;MAPMTSSSQKKISLLKEDLSRLLNCLLEEFPVQGFFFLHDEGFWQESPQNWPERVQSEILFWLKKENESERKKWLEVTTDFIFIHGFSLLEKVRLALRSFSWPLEKMAISFEELRARHEFRTGLGEFREGKNSSLDYLLSFIDFLTFLVLQEALQINLSFPYAEWDSQARAINFFWQKKLEQLKTSLASGLSPEEIESFFSLSRTLKDCSGDFVDNVAGIIAEEQRLATHLNQWLQKLEKAQDKEAIYASLRDRLQPPLGIVTHVTPAFFYPAVAILLHPEIDVSSGLPYLASLIISLFKDSRASDYLLFALKSFPPFWTKIRENIIYCLGNLREARAVPWLKQVLELPDILESPEASEAAFSPLREQKEEAIWALGKIGFASSQAINLLASYADHPSARLKTYLAWSLGEIGRSQREKTGGISADILIALLKLLKEKNKEVFEETVSALKKIQMPEFIHSLYLYHVGAVNLLSLKPAEVGLNELSLTLNHLLQEKKRVVMAVTGDSGTGKTYFCQVLASGLADLKPGDILYLMRDSKEGRKIFNRLLGRNWLKKYIDPLYYQQDIVESDRPEDFWQQFLETYGQKRFILLDGCRDRHYFERIVDLFYERGELDVVVNFRANLSTRRLNLEAREVALESVKLHLSFLEEPSIEDTFLYQEGKIILYDLDNSISGRLNREETAELFRRRAIEGWGELIRLGHFEPESFWSVTAEEIEIEEKEFSLESATWPESSITPLLSEEEILEPRLNQNLDQEPHLLSTIFLDQLEPERLYLYAQNQIGGVDKKGKFFVFTLIDYRLFTSCLQTEVRAEALLGRNFCFQEKEPGLTLLSFEREQVIKYNWPARPILRLAALPPWHLFMILQDGALYLWDFEEQKISHIIFPWGKKNLINSMAIEPGHRLYLASEEEIFHLDLNKGKILRTRFKETLIQAIEYLPRNKLLVIFSDQAKEKAGLKIVDFEQRRTATVRPEGIQEIKAARCLQDGRLIIGGQEIRENQGEKPGLRTFLSLLIPEKNFYGLARINRQEYKINDLVAFGPRILTCGQEPDGQASFRIWGSQFFVRTELSKLKIKA
;
A
#
# COMPACT_ATOMS: atom_id res chain seq x y z
N MET A 1 -15.92 66.19 -4.41
CA MET A 1 -16.93 65.19 -3.99
C MET A 1 -18.12 65.91 -3.36
N ALA A 2 -19.25 65.99 -4.07
CA ALA A 2 -20.52 66.40 -3.47
C ALA A 2 -21.19 65.17 -2.80
N PRO A 3 -21.94 65.33 -1.70
CA PRO A 3 -22.58 64.19 -1.05
C PRO A 3 -23.67 63.60 -1.95
N MET A 4 -23.61 62.28 -2.18
CA MET A 4 -24.60 61.53 -2.96
C MET A 4 -25.99 61.60 -2.30
N THR A 5 -27.04 61.83 -3.09
CA THR A 5 -28.44 61.77 -2.64
C THR A 5 -28.89 60.34 -2.33
N SER A 6 -29.80 60.12 -1.38
CA SER A 6 -30.30 58.78 -1.00
C SER A 6 -30.92 57.97 -2.17
N SER A 7 -31.38 58.65 -3.22
CA SER A 7 -31.89 58.04 -4.46
C SER A 7 -30.79 57.39 -5.30
N SER A 8 -29.57 57.95 -5.34
CA SER A 8 -28.45 57.38 -6.10
C SER A 8 -27.84 56.17 -5.38
N GLN A 9 -27.75 56.18 -4.05
CA GLN A 9 -27.31 55.01 -3.26
C GLN A 9 -28.25 53.81 -3.42
N LYS A 10 -29.56 54.03 -3.48
CA LYS A 10 -30.56 52.97 -3.68
C LYS A 10 -30.50 52.37 -5.10
N LYS A 11 -30.24 53.20 -6.12
CA LYS A 11 -30.00 52.72 -7.50
C LYS A 11 -28.70 51.93 -7.64
N ILE A 12 -27.65 52.32 -6.92
CA ILE A 12 -26.36 51.60 -6.90
C ILE A 12 -26.52 50.23 -6.24
N SER A 13 -27.22 50.13 -5.11
CA SER A 13 -27.43 48.81 -4.47
C SER A 13 -28.25 47.87 -5.36
N LEU A 14 -29.29 48.39 -6.02
CA LEU A 14 -30.12 47.62 -6.95
C LEU A 14 -29.32 47.13 -8.18
N LEU A 15 -28.51 47.98 -8.82
CA LEU A 15 -27.69 47.57 -9.97
C LEU A 15 -26.61 46.55 -9.55
N LYS A 16 -25.99 46.71 -8.37
CA LYS A 16 -25.03 45.74 -7.82
C LYS A 16 -25.67 44.38 -7.55
N GLU A 17 -26.85 44.37 -6.95
CA GLU A 17 -27.63 43.14 -6.71
C GLU A 17 -28.04 42.46 -8.03
N ASP A 18 -28.50 43.23 -9.01
CA ASP A 18 -28.90 42.71 -10.32
C ASP A 18 -27.72 42.14 -11.13
N LEU A 19 -26.57 42.82 -11.19
CA LEU A 19 -25.38 42.33 -11.90
C LEU A 19 -24.76 41.10 -11.24
N SER A 20 -24.70 41.07 -9.90
CA SER A 20 -24.22 39.89 -9.18
C SER A 20 -25.14 38.69 -9.39
N ARG A 21 -26.45 38.91 -9.40
CA ARG A 21 -27.43 37.87 -9.71
C ARG A 21 -27.27 37.36 -11.15
N LEU A 22 -27.11 38.27 -12.11
CA LEU A 22 -26.92 37.92 -13.53
C LEU A 22 -25.63 37.15 -13.79
N LEU A 23 -24.50 37.56 -13.20
CA LEU A 23 -23.25 36.81 -13.31
C LEU A 23 -23.40 35.41 -12.71
N ASN A 24 -24.03 35.29 -11.54
CA ASN A 24 -24.26 33.98 -10.92
C ASN A 24 -25.16 33.10 -11.81
N CYS A 25 -26.25 33.62 -12.38
CA CYS A 25 -27.08 32.89 -13.34
C CYS A 25 -26.29 32.48 -14.59
N LEU A 26 -25.49 33.38 -15.16
CA LEU A 26 -24.67 33.09 -16.34
C LEU A 26 -23.63 32.01 -16.06
N LEU A 27 -22.96 32.06 -14.89
CA LEU A 27 -22.01 31.04 -14.48
C LEU A 27 -22.71 29.72 -14.13
N GLU A 28 -23.92 29.74 -13.56
CA GLU A 28 -24.74 28.55 -13.33
C GLU A 28 -25.04 27.80 -14.64
N GLU A 29 -25.33 28.54 -15.72
CA GLU A 29 -25.60 27.99 -17.05
C GLU A 29 -24.33 27.72 -17.90
N PHE A 30 -23.14 28.16 -17.45
CA PHE A 30 -21.89 27.97 -18.20
C PHE A 30 -21.55 26.48 -18.37
N PRO A 31 -21.42 25.98 -19.62
CA PRO A 31 -21.10 24.58 -19.87
C PRO A 31 -19.64 24.29 -19.52
N VAL A 32 -19.42 23.38 -18.57
CA VAL A 32 -18.07 23.03 -18.10
C VAL A 32 -17.43 21.88 -18.90
N GLN A 33 -18.13 21.30 -19.87
CA GLN A 33 -17.70 20.13 -20.64
C GLN A 33 -17.19 20.46 -22.06
N GLY A 34 -16.48 21.57 -22.21
CA GLY A 34 -15.86 21.98 -23.47
C GLY A 34 -15.23 23.35 -23.32
N PHE A 35 -14.61 23.86 -24.39
CA PHE A 35 -14.12 25.23 -24.43
C PHE A 35 -15.20 26.14 -24.96
N PHE A 36 -16.01 26.72 -24.07
CA PHE A 36 -17.11 27.62 -24.43
C PHE A 36 -16.75 29.09 -24.20
N PHE A 37 -17.27 29.96 -25.06
CA PHE A 37 -17.19 31.40 -24.99
C PHE A 37 -18.57 32.00 -25.31
N LEU A 38 -18.75 33.28 -25.02
CA LEU A 38 -20.06 33.93 -25.14
C LEU A 38 -20.12 34.71 -26.44
N HIS A 39 -20.98 34.29 -27.37
CA HIS A 39 -21.18 34.97 -28.63
C HIS A 39 -21.86 36.33 -28.42
N ASP A 40 -21.69 37.25 -29.38
CA ASP A 40 -22.22 38.61 -29.33
C ASP A 40 -23.74 38.70 -29.18
N GLU A 41 -24.45 37.66 -29.61
CA GLU A 41 -25.89 37.53 -29.46
C GLU A 41 -26.32 36.98 -28.09
N GLY A 42 -25.38 36.69 -27.19
CA GLY A 42 -25.63 36.21 -25.84
C GLY A 42 -25.96 34.71 -25.78
N PHE A 43 -25.37 33.89 -26.66
CA PHE A 43 -25.46 32.43 -26.59
C PHE A 43 -24.08 31.81 -26.41
N TRP A 44 -24.03 30.61 -25.82
CA TRP A 44 -22.79 29.86 -25.69
C TRP A 44 -22.35 29.30 -27.03
N GLN A 45 -21.13 29.65 -27.45
CA GLN A 45 -20.47 29.04 -28.60
C GLN A 45 -19.27 28.24 -28.11
N GLU A 46 -19.06 27.07 -28.69
CA GLU A 46 -17.95 26.20 -28.35
C GLU A 46 -16.81 26.38 -29.35
N SER A 47 -15.61 25.95 -28.94
CA SER A 47 -14.44 25.82 -29.81
C SER A 47 -13.88 27.17 -30.24
N PRO A 48 -13.17 27.86 -29.35
CA PRO A 48 -12.58 29.15 -29.66
C PRO A 48 -11.64 29.04 -30.87
N GLN A 49 -11.84 29.90 -31.86
CA GLN A 49 -11.08 29.94 -33.11
C GLN A 49 -9.92 30.94 -33.04
N ASN A 50 -10.01 31.90 -32.12
CA ASN A 50 -9.02 32.94 -31.92
C ASN A 50 -8.67 33.16 -30.44
N TRP A 51 -7.67 34.02 -30.20
CA TRP A 51 -7.09 34.24 -28.89
C TRP A 51 -8.05 34.93 -27.91
N PRO A 52 -8.81 35.97 -28.30
CA PRO A 52 -9.86 36.54 -27.45
C PRO A 52 -10.91 35.51 -27.00
N GLU A 53 -11.44 34.69 -27.91
CA GLU A 53 -12.43 33.66 -27.57
C GLU A 53 -11.83 32.64 -26.59
N ARG A 54 -10.57 32.24 -26.81
CA ARG A 54 -9.85 31.31 -25.93
C ARG A 54 -9.63 31.90 -24.53
N VAL A 55 -9.25 33.18 -24.46
CA VAL A 55 -9.10 33.92 -23.20
C VAL A 55 -10.43 34.05 -22.49
N GLN A 56 -11.50 34.41 -23.20
CA GLN A 56 -12.85 34.50 -22.63
C GLN A 56 -13.29 33.15 -22.05
N SER A 57 -13.01 32.05 -22.74
CA SER A 57 -13.27 30.69 -22.25
C SER A 57 -12.49 30.36 -20.96
N GLU A 58 -11.21 30.75 -20.87
CA GLU A 58 -10.41 30.56 -19.66
C GLU A 58 -10.95 31.40 -18.50
N ILE A 59 -11.24 32.69 -18.74
CA ILE A 59 -11.79 33.61 -17.74
C ILE A 59 -13.10 33.05 -17.18
N LEU A 60 -14.03 32.64 -18.03
CA LEU A 60 -15.32 32.11 -17.60
C LEU A 60 -15.19 30.82 -16.79
N PHE A 61 -14.29 29.93 -17.18
CA PHE A 61 -14.02 28.70 -16.45
C PHE A 61 -13.38 28.98 -15.07
N TRP A 62 -12.46 29.93 -14.98
CA TRP A 62 -11.86 30.34 -13.71
C TRP A 62 -12.88 31.05 -12.82
N LEU A 63 -13.68 31.98 -13.37
CA LEU A 63 -14.77 32.64 -12.64
C LEU A 63 -15.77 31.62 -12.09
N LYS A 64 -16.08 30.55 -12.83
CA LYS A 64 -16.94 29.47 -12.33
C LYS A 64 -16.35 28.76 -11.11
N LYS A 65 -15.03 28.56 -11.08
CA LYS A 65 -14.29 27.91 -9.98
C LYS A 65 -14.02 28.82 -8.79
N GLU A 66 -14.08 30.13 -8.97
CA GLU A 66 -13.72 31.12 -7.96
C GLU A 66 -14.79 31.31 -6.88
N ASN A 67 -14.34 31.67 -5.68
CA ASN A 67 -15.22 31.88 -4.52
C ASN A 67 -16.16 33.05 -4.75
N GLU A 68 -17.42 32.92 -4.31
CA GLU A 68 -18.46 33.94 -4.49
C GLU A 68 -18.07 35.30 -3.88
N SER A 69 -17.38 35.28 -2.74
CA SER A 69 -16.89 36.50 -2.09
C SER A 69 -15.86 37.27 -2.92
N GLU A 70 -15.00 36.57 -3.69
CA GLU A 70 -14.01 37.23 -4.55
C GLU A 70 -14.70 37.78 -5.80
N ARG A 71 -15.57 36.99 -6.45
CA ARG A 71 -16.38 37.45 -7.60
C ARG A 71 -17.16 38.72 -7.28
N LYS A 72 -17.70 38.84 -6.07
CA LYS A 72 -18.47 40.01 -5.63
C LYS A 72 -17.62 41.27 -5.53
N LYS A 73 -16.38 41.18 -5.03
CA LYS A 73 -15.46 42.34 -4.97
C LYS A 73 -15.18 42.92 -6.36
N TRP A 74 -15.02 42.05 -7.35
CA TRP A 74 -14.74 42.45 -8.73
C TRP A 74 -15.92 43.24 -9.31
N LEU A 75 -17.12 42.68 -9.15
CA LEU A 75 -18.35 43.33 -9.56
C LEU A 75 -18.57 44.67 -8.84
N GLU A 76 -18.20 44.77 -7.56
CA GLU A 76 -18.29 46.02 -6.79
C GLU A 76 -17.37 47.10 -7.38
N VAL A 77 -16.10 46.78 -7.64
CA VAL A 77 -15.12 47.70 -8.24
C VAL A 77 -15.56 48.17 -9.62
N THR A 78 -16.02 47.24 -10.47
CA THR A 78 -16.48 47.56 -11.82
C THR A 78 -17.75 48.41 -11.78
N THR A 79 -18.70 48.11 -10.89
CA THR A 79 -19.94 48.87 -10.75
C THR A 79 -19.68 50.30 -10.28
N ASP A 80 -18.77 50.47 -9.31
CA ASP A 80 -18.36 51.78 -8.83
C ASP A 80 -17.64 52.58 -9.93
N PHE A 81 -16.83 51.92 -10.77
CA PHE A 81 -16.20 52.54 -11.92
C PHE A 81 -17.19 52.97 -13.01
N ILE A 82 -18.13 52.10 -13.39
CA ILE A 82 -19.19 52.42 -14.38
C ILE A 82 -19.99 53.64 -13.92
N PHE A 83 -20.23 53.77 -12.62
CA PHE A 83 -20.94 54.92 -12.06
C PHE A 83 -20.12 56.22 -12.13
N ILE A 84 -18.80 56.15 -11.95
CA ILE A 84 -17.90 57.32 -11.97
C ILE A 84 -17.61 57.79 -13.41
N HIS A 85 -17.37 56.87 -14.34
CA HIS A 85 -16.86 57.18 -15.69
C HIS A 85 -17.85 56.92 -16.83
N GLY A 86 -19.01 56.33 -16.54
CA GLY A 86 -20.04 56.00 -17.53
C GLY A 86 -19.76 54.70 -18.31
N PHE A 87 -20.82 54.10 -18.83
CA PHE A 87 -20.75 52.81 -19.55
C PHE A 87 -20.08 52.88 -20.93
N SER A 88 -20.09 54.07 -21.54
CA SER A 88 -19.56 54.28 -22.90
C SER A 88 -18.11 53.83 -23.06
N LEU A 89 -17.31 53.86 -21.99
CA LEU A 89 -15.93 53.38 -22.01
C LEU A 89 -15.84 51.87 -22.22
N LEU A 90 -16.65 51.06 -21.53
CA LEU A 90 -16.66 49.61 -21.67
C LEU A 90 -17.17 49.18 -23.06
N GLU A 91 -18.17 49.87 -23.60
CA GLU A 91 -18.63 49.63 -24.98
C GLU A 91 -17.55 49.97 -26.02
N LYS A 92 -16.81 51.05 -25.83
CA LYS A 92 -15.70 51.42 -26.72
C LYS A 92 -14.54 50.42 -26.63
N VAL A 93 -14.24 49.89 -25.44
CA VAL A 93 -13.25 48.80 -25.27
C VAL A 93 -13.72 47.53 -25.99
N ARG A 94 -15.00 47.17 -25.87
CA ARG A 94 -15.62 46.06 -26.61
C ARG A 94 -15.50 46.24 -28.12
N LEU A 95 -15.77 47.44 -28.63
CA LEU A 95 -15.58 47.77 -30.06
C LEU A 95 -14.09 47.71 -30.47
N ALA A 96 -13.17 48.16 -29.62
CA ALA A 96 -11.74 48.08 -29.87
C ALA A 96 -11.25 46.62 -29.96
N LEU A 97 -11.69 45.75 -29.04
CA LEU A 97 -11.38 44.32 -29.05
C LEU A 97 -11.84 43.64 -30.36
N ARG A 98 -13.02 44.02 -30.86
CA ARG A 98 -13.59 43.53 -32.13
C ARG A 98 -12.89 44.09 -33.38
N SER A 99 -12.43 45.34 -33.31
CA SER A 99 -11.70 45.99 -34.42
C SER A 99 -10.26 45.49 -34.58
N PHE A 100 -9.73 44.82 -33.55
CA PHE A 100 -8.41 44.22 -33.61
C PHE A 100 -8.44 43.05 -34.61
N SER A 101 -7.62 43.18 -35.66
CA SER A 101 -7.53 42.17 -36.72
C SER A 101 -6.83 40.91 -36.21
N TRP A 102 -7.58 39.82 -36.05
CA TRP A 102 -7.09 38.46 -35.82
C TRP A 102 -7.07 37.51 -37.05
N PRO A 103 -7.17 37.96 -38.33
CA PRO A 103 -7.50 37.04 -39.39
C PRO A 103 -6.28 36.19 -39.73
N LEU A 104 -6.39 34.88 -39.47
CA LEU A 104 -5.58 33.79 -40.02
C LEU A 104 -4.31 33.37 -39.25
N GLU A 105 -4.35 33.36 -37.93
CA GLU A 105 -3.71 32.27 -37.19
C GLU A 105 -4.83 31.47 -36.55
N LYS A 106 -5.51 30.64 -37.37
CA LYS A 106 -6.39 29.59 -36.84
C LYS A 106 -5.59 28.89 -35.73
N MET A 107 -6.19 28.69 -34.56
CA MET A 107 -5.66 27.66 -33.65
C MET A 107 -5.50 26.39 -34.50
N ALA A 108 -4.41 25.65 -34.28
CA ALA A 108 -3.96 24.53 -35.13
C ALA A 108 -5.08 23.61 -35.66
N ILE A 109 -6.18 23.51 -34.91
CA ILE A 109 -7.33 22.67 -35.17
C ILE A 109 -8.59 23.48 -34.86
N SER A 110 -9.42 23.72 -35.88
CA SER A 110 -10.79 24.16 -35.67
C SER A 110 -11.65 22.94 -35.35
N PHE A 111 -12.14 22.81 -34.13
CA PHE A 111 -13.06 21.72 -33.75
C PHE A 111 -14.40 21.76 -34.52
N GLU A 112 -14.66 22.82 -35.31
CA GLU A 112 -15.81 22.96 -36.22
C GLU A 112 -15.92 21.81 -37.23
N GLU A 113 -14.81 21.30 -37.77
CA GLU A 113 -14.82 20.21 -38.77
C GLU A 113 -15.17 18.84 -38.15
N LEU A 114 -14.97 18.66 -36.84
CA LEU A 114 -15.22 17.41 -36.12
C LEU A 114 -16.67 17.26 -35.64
N ARG A 115 -17.47 18.34 -35.62
CA ARG A 115 -18.74 18.43 -34.88
C ARG A 115 -19.99 18.74 -35.71
N ALA A 116 -20.00 18.50 -37.02
CA ALA A 116 -21.18 18.64 -37.88
C ALA A 116 -22.41 17.75 -37.50
N ARG A 117 -22.50 17.19 -36.28
CA ARG A 117 -23.59 16.30 -35.82
C ARG A 117 -24.22 16.59 -34.46
N HIS A 118 -23.88 17.65 -33.72
CA HIS A 118 -24.64 18.02 -32.52
C HIS A 118 -24.79 19.54 -32.39
N GLU A 119 -25.93 20.09 -32.83
CA GLU A 119 -26.36 21.43 -32.46
C GLU A 119 -26.72 21.43 -30.96
N PHE A 120 -25.86 21.99 -30.12
CA PHE A 120 -26.25 22.41 -28.78
C PHE A 120 -26.70 23.87 -28.85
N ARG A 121 -28.03 24.09 -28.87
CA ARG A 121 -28.61 25.40 -28.58
C ARG A 121 -29.03 25.44 -27.11
N THR A 122 -28.11 25.74 -26.21
CA THR A 122 -28.46 26.37 -24.93
C THR A 122 -28.53 27.86 -25.16
N GLY A 123 -29.65 28.31 -25.70
CA GLY A 123 -29.97 29.73 -25.72
C GLY A 123 -30.44 30.15 -24.32
N LEU A 124 -29.95 31.29 -23.83
CA LEU A 124 -30.55 32.04 -22.73
C LEU A 124 -31.97 32.48 -23.16
N GLY A 125 -32.91 31.54 -23.12
CA GLY A 125 -34.26 31.68 -23.69
C GLY A 125 -35.19 32.60 -22.88
N GLU A 126 -34.82 32.96 -21.66
CA GLU A 126 -35.68 33.75 -20.77
C GLU A 126 -35.14 35.16 -20.43
N PHE A 127 -33.93 35.53 -20.87
CA PHE A 127 -33.39 36.88 -20.64
C PHE A 127 -33.71 37.91 -21.74
N ARG A 128 -34.44 37.51 -22.80
CA ARG A 128 -34.78 38.38 -23.95
C ARG A 128 -36.19 38.99 -23.91
N GLU A 129 -37.00 38.73 -22.88
CA GLU A 129 -38.25 39.49 -22.68
C GLU A 129 -38.00 40.78 -21.89
N GLY A 130 -37.21 41.67 -22.49
CA GLY A 130 -36.91 42.99 -21.98
C GLY A 130 -35.48 43.40 -22.34
N LYS A 131 -35.31 44.58 -22.94
CA LYS A 131 -33.98 45.21 -23.11
C LYS A 131 -33.40 45.51 -21.72
N ASN A 132 -32.79 44.50 -21.10
CA ASN A 132 -32.13 44.65 -19.80
C ASN A 132 -30.71 45.18 -20.03
N SER A 133 -30.52 46.47 -19.76
CA SER A 133 -29.21 47.16 -19.77
C SER A 133 -28.12 46.41 -18.97
N SER A 134 -28.54 45.61 -17.99
CA SER A 134 -27.67 44.81 -17.12
C SER A 134 -26.96 43.63 -17.80
N LEU A 135 -27.53 43.04 -18.86
CA LEU A 135 -26.84 42.00 -19.63
C LEU A 135 -25.71 42.62 -20.47
N ASP A 136 -25.98 43.75 -21.13
CA ASP A 136 -24.97 44.48 -21.90
C ASP A 136 -23.82 44.98 -21.01
N TYR A 137 -24.12 45.38 -19.76
CA TYR A 137 -23.11 45.69 -18.75
C TYR A 137 -22.19 44.49 -18.45
N LEU A 138 -22.77 43.31 -18.27
CA LEU A 138 -22.02 42.09 -17.96
C LEU A 138 -21.15 41.63 -19.13
N LEU A 139 -21.67 41.69 -20.36
CA LEU A 139 -20.92 41.35 -21.58
C LEU A 139 -19.70 42.25 -21.77
N SER A 140 -19.90 43.56 -21.67
CA SER A 140 -18.80 44.52 -21.84
C SER A 140 -17.77 44.42 -20.71
N PHE A 141 -18.16 43.97 -19.51
CA PHE A 141 -17.21 43.65 -18.44
C PHE A 141 -16.36 42.42 -18.75
N ILE A 142 -16.95 41.33 -19.26
CA ILE A 142 -16.21 40.14 -19.67
C ILE A 142 -15.22 40.49 -20.79
N ASP A 143 -15.63 41.30 -21.77
CA ASP A 143 -14.75 41.75 -22.86
C ASP A 143 -13.62 42.65 -22.37
N PHE A 144 -13.88 43.48 -21.35
CA PHE A 144 -12.84 44.25 -20.67
C PHE A 144 -11.80 43.34 -19.99
N LEU A 145 -12.25 42.31 -19.25
CA LEU A 145 -11.34 41.35 -18.63
C LEU A 145 -10.53 40.57 -19.67
N THR A 146 -11.16 40.19 -20.78
CA THR A 146 -10.49 39.55 -21.92
C THR A 146 -9.37 40.43 -22.46
N PHE A 147 -9.63 41.73 -22.65
CA PHE A 147 -8.60 42.67 -23.09
C PHE A 147 -7.44 42.76 -22.07
N LEU A 148 -7.76 42.88 -20.79
CA LEU A 148 -6.76 42.99 -19.71
C LEU A 148 -5.84 41.76 -19.67
N VAL A 149 -6.42 40.56 -19.59
CA VAL A 149 -5.66 39.30 -19.55
C VAL A 149 -4.80 39.13 -20.80
N LEU A 150 -5.33 39.47 -21.97
CA LEU A 150 -4.60 39.37 -23.23
C LEU A 150 -3.41 40.35 -23.29
N GLN A 151 -3.61 41.58 -22.82
CA GLN A 151 -2.55 42.57 -22.74
C GLN A 151 -1.41 42.09 -21.83
N GLU A 152 -1.75 41.57 -20.64
CA GLU A 152 -0.78 41.04 -19.69
C GLU A 152 -0.06 39.80 -20.25
N ALA A 153 -0.77 38.88 -20.91
CA ALA A 153 -0.17 37.71 -21.54
C ALA A 153 0.88 38.06 -22.61
N LEU A 154 0.59 39.08 -23.43
CA LEU A 154 1.55 39.59 -24.43
C LEU A 154 2.78 40.24 -23.76
N GLN A 155 2.59 40.94 -22.64
CA GLN A 155 3.71 41.52 -21.88
C GLN A 155 4.60 40.44 -21.25
N ILE A 156 4.00 39.38 -20.69
CA ILE A 156 4.72 38.22 -20.16
C ILE A 156 5.58 37.60 -21.26
N ASN A 157 5.03 37.40 -22.45
CA ASN A 157 5.78 36.82 -23.57
C ASN A 157 6.91 37.71 -24.09
N LEU A 158 6.77 39.03 -24.04
CA LEU A 158 7.85 39.99 -24.37
C LEU A 158 8.99 39.97 -23.34
N SER A 159 8.67 39.73 -22.07
CA SER A 159 9.64 39.65 -20.99
C SER A 159 10.43 38.34 -20.94
N PHE A 160 10.08 37.36 -21.78
CA PHE A 160 10.74 36.06 -21.79
C PHE A 160 12.19 36.17 -22.28
N PRO A 161 13.17 35.64 -21.53
CA PRO A 161 14.59 35.81 -21.86
C PRO A 161 14.96 34.95 -23.07
N TYR A 162 15.20 35.61 -24.20
CA TYR A 162 15.76 34.98 -25.39
C TYR A 162 17.24 35.33 -25.53
N ALA A 163 18.07 34.36 -25.89
CA ALA A 163 19.49 34.61 -26.10
C ALA A 163 19.68 35.53 -27.32
N GLU A 164 20.51 36.56 -27.18
CA GLU A 164 20.65 37.60 -28.22
C GLU A 164 21.10 37.04 -29.57
N TRP A 165 21.79 35.91 -29.62
CA TRP A 165 22.30 35.31 -30.86
C TRP A 165 21.25 34.45 -31.59
N ASP A 166 20.08 34.17 -31.00
CA ASP A 166 19.05 33.33 -31.62
C ASP A 166 18.13 34.15 -32.54
N SER A 167 18.38 34.02 -33.85
CA SER A 167 17.58 34.69 -34.90
C SER A 167 16.10 34.28 -34.94
N GLN A 168 15.75 33.05 -34.53
CA GLN A 168 14.35 32.60 -34.47
C GLN A 168 13.64 33.24 -33.28
N ALA A 169 14.33 33.32 -32.15
CA ALA A 169 13.81 33.97 -30.96
C ALA A 169 13.57 35.48 -31.15
N ARG A 170 14.46 36.18 -31.88
CA ARG A 170 14.26 37.60 -32.25
C ARG A 170 13.01 37.80 -33.11
N ALA A 171 12.75 36.90 -34.05
CA ALA A 171 11.55 36.97 -34.90
C ALA A 171 10.26 36.77 -34.07
N ILE A 172 10.28 35.87 -33.09
CA ILE A 172 9.17 35.63 -32.15
C ILE A 172 8.94 36.84 -31.24
N ASN A 173 10.01 37.44 -30.71
CA ASN A 173 9.90 38.63 -29.86
C ASN A 173 9.32 39.84 -30.64
N PHE A 174 9.79 40.05 -31.87
CA PHE A 174 9.24 41.07 -32.77
C PHE A 174 7.76 40.82 -33.10
N PHE A 175 7.35 39.56 -33.24
CA PHE A 175 5.95 39.18 -33.43
C PHE A 175 5.08 39.60 -32.24
N TRP A 176 5.49 39.27 -31.00
CA TRP A 176 4.77 39.70 -29.79
C TRP A 176 4.71 41.22 -29.65
N GLN A 177 5.81 41.92 -29.95
CA GLN A 177 5.88 43.37 -29.85
C GLN A 177 4.88 44.03 -30.80
N LYS A 178 4.85 43.58 -32.05
CA LYS A 178 3.92 44.07 -33.06
C LYS A 178 2.46 43.83 -32.64
N LYS A 179 2.15 42.68 -32.04
CA LYS A 179 0.80 42.36 -31.56
C LYS A 179 0.37 43.24 -30.39
N LEU A 180 1.26 43.49 -29.42
CA LEU A 180 0.98 44.39 -28.31
C LEU A 180 0.77 45.84 -28.79
N GLU A 181 1.58 46.32 -29.73
CA GLU A 181 1.43 47.65 -30.33
C GLU A 181 0.10 47.79 -31.10
N GLN A 182 -0.28 46.77 -31.87
CA GLN A 182 -1.58 46.73 -32.54
C GLN A 182 -2.74 46.80 -31.53
N LEU A 183 -2.60 46.18 -30.35
CA LEU A 183 -3.69 46.08 -29.37
C LEU A 183 -3.89 47.43 -28.71
N LYS A 184 -2.78 48.08 -28.33
CA LYS A 184 -2.77 49.45 -27.82
C LYS A 184 -3.27 50.46 -28.85
N THR A 185 -2.90 50.29 -30.12
CA THR A 185 -3.34 51.20 -31.20
C THR A 185 -4.85 51.08 -31.46
N SER A 186 -5.39 49.85 -31.43
CA SER A 186 -6.83 49.61 -31.58
C SER A 186 -7.62 50.27 -30.45
N LEU A 187 -7.15 50.15 -29.21
CA LEU A 187 -7.72 50.84 -28.05
C LEU A 187 -7.64 52.37 -28.17
N ALA A 188 -6.46 52.90 -28.52
CA ALA A 188 -6.22 54.34 -28.63
C ALA A 188 -7.02 54.99 -29.78
N SER A 189 -7.33 54.25 -30.84
CA SER A 189 -8.11 54.75 -31.98
C SER A 189 -9.59 55.00 -31.65
N GLY A 190 -10.11 54.38 -30.59
CA GLY A 190 -11.51 54.48 -30.18
C GLY A 190 -11.77 55.31 -28.92
N LEU A 191 -10.73 55.77 -28.22
CA LEU A 191 -10.82 56.42 -26.90
C LEU A 191 -10.17 57.81 -26.87
N SER A 192 -10.72 58.73 -26.07
CA SER A 192 -10.05 60.01 -25.76
C SER A 192 -8.86 59.81 -24.81
N PRO A 193 -7.91 60.77 -24.70
CA PRO A 193 -6.80 60.68 -23.75
C PRO A 193 -7.23 60.47 -22.29
N GLU A 194 -8.31 61.13 -21.87
CA GLU A 194 -8.88 61.00 -20.51
C GLU A 194 -9.54 59.61 -20.29
N GLU A 195 -10.17 59.07 -21.33
CA GLU A 195 -10.75 57.73 -21.32
C GLU A 195 -9.68 56.63 -21.25
N ILE A 196 -8.54 56.82 -21.93
CA ILE A 196 -7.38 55.92 -21.87
C ILE A 196 -6.78 55.90 -20.45
N GLU A 197 -6.63 57.07 -19.82
CA GLU A 197 -6.14 57.15 -18.44
C GLU A 197 -7.12 56.49 -17.45
N SER A 198 -8.41 56.71 -17.64
CA SER A 198 -9.48 56.07 -16.85
C SER A 198 -9.48 54.55 -17.01
N PHE A 199 -9.28 54.04 -18.24
CA PHE A 199 -9.13 52.61 -18.53
C PHE A 199 -7.97 52.00 -17.76
N PHE A 200 -6.76 52.57 -17.86
CA PHE A 200 -5.59 52.04 -17.17
C PHE A 200 -5.68 52.17 -15.64
N SER A 201 -6.37 53.20 -15.14
CA SER A 201 -6.67 53.31 -13.72
C SER A 201 -7.54 52.15 -13.26
N LEU A 202 -8.63 51.84 -13.97
CA LEU A 202 -9.49 50.69 -13.65
C LEU A 202 -8.73 49.38 -13.74
N SER A 203 -7.93 49.18 -14.79
CA SER A 203 -7.13 47.97 -14.98
C SER A 203 -6.19 47.72 -13.80
N ARG A 204 -5.53 48.76 -13.27
CA ARG A 204 -4.69 48.63 -12.06
C ARG A 204 -5.52 48.27 -10.83
N THR A 205 -6.63 48.98 -10.60
CA THR A 205 -7.49 48.70 -9.45
C THR A 205 -8.08 47.30 -9.49
N LEU A 206 -8.52 46.83 -10.67
CA LEU A 206 -8.99 45.45 -10.84
C LEU A 206 -7.86 44.45 -10.65
N LYS A 207 -6.64 44.72 -11.13
CA LYS A 207 -5.48 43.86 -10.89
C LYS A 207 -5.18 43.74 -9.39
N ASP A 208 -5.12 44.85 -8.68
CA ASP A 208 -4.90 44.91 -7.22
C ASP A 208 -6.01 44.17 -6.44
N CYS A 209 -7.26 44.22 -6.92
CA CYS A 209 -8.40 43.53 -6.30
C CYS A 209 -8.51 42.05 -6.71
N SER A 210 -7.96 41.68 -7.87
CA SER A 210 -8.04 40.32 -8.43
C SER A 210 -7.08 39.32 -7.80
N GLY A 211 -6.21 39.78 -6.90
CA GLY A 211 -5.10 38.97 -6.39
C GLY A 211 -4.26 38.42 -7.54
N ASP A 212 -3.93 37.14 -7.49
CA ASP A 212 -3.13 36.47 -8.53
C ASP A 212 -3.98 36.00 -9.73
N PHE A 213 -5.31 36.22 -9.78
CA PHE A 213 -6.15 35.68 -10.87
C PHE A 213 -5.69 36.13 -12.26
N VAL A 214 -5.57 37.45 -12.46
CA VAL A 214 -5.28 38.01 -13.79
C VAL A 214 -3.90 37.55 -14.23
N ASP A 215 -2.93 37.53 -13.30
CA ASP A 215 -1.57 37.08 -13.56
C ASP A 215 -1.51 35.55 -13.82
N ASN A 216 -2.29 34.74 -13.11
CA ASN A 216 -2.36 33.29 -13.32
C ASN A 216 -2.97 32.94 -14.69
N VAL A 217 -4.13 33.53 -15.02
CA VAL A 217 -4.80 33.30 -16.30
C VAL A 217 -3.94 33.84 -17.44
N ALA A 218 -3.38 35.04 -17.31
CA ALA A 218 -2.47 35.62 -18.30
C ALA A 218 -1.20 34.77 -18.47
N GLY A 219 -0.65 34.21 -17.39
CA GLY A 219 0.50 33.31 -17.43
C GLY A 219 0.23 32.02 -18.20
N ILE A 220 -0.90 31.35 -17.91
CA ILE A 220 -1.33 30.13 -18.64
C ILE A 220 -1.53 30.46 -20.12
N ILE A 221 -2.25 31.53 -20.41
CA ILE A 221 -2.53 31.98 -21.78
C ILE A 221 -1.22 32.30 -22.50
N ALA A 222 -0.32 33.10 -21.91
CA ALA A 222 0.96 33.45 -22.52
C ALA A 222 1.80 32.22 -22.88
N GLU A 223 1.85 31.23 -22.00
CA GLU A 223 2.59 30.00 -22.24
C GLU A 223 1.91 29.11 -23.30
N GLU A 224 0.58 28.95 -23.24
CA GLU A 224 -0.22 28.20 -24.23
C GLU A 224 0.00 28.78 -25.63
N GLN A 225 -0.02 30.10 -25.71
CA GLN A 225 0.23 30.89 -26.91
C GLN A 225 1.60 30.60 -27.54
N ARG A 226 2.68 30.56 -26.73
CA ARG A 226 4.02 30.16 -27.23
C ARG A 226 4.00 28.74 -27.76
N LEU A 227 3.42 27.80 -27.01
CA LEU A 227 3.34 26.39 -27.40
C LEU A 227 2.55 26.22 -28.70
N ALA A 228 1.40 26.88 -28.82
CA ALA A 228 0.54 26.84 -30.00
C ALA A 228 1.22 27.44 -31.24
N THR A 229 1.90 28.59 -31.12
CA THR A 229 2.65 29.18 -32.24
C THR A 229 3.76 28.24 -32.73
N HIS A 230 4.47 27.57 -31.83
CA HIS A 230 5.46 26.57 -32.20
C HIS A 230 4.82 25.34 -32.86
N LEU A 231 3.76 24.78 -32.28
CA LEU A 231 3.03 23.63 -32.84
C LEU A 231 2.52 23.93 -34.25
N ASN A 232 1.93 25.10 -34.48
CA ASN A 232 1.46 25.55 -35.80
C ASN A 232 2.57 25.54 -36.85
N GLN A 233 3.75 26.06 -36.51
CA GLN A 233 4.90 26.06 -37.42
C GLN A 233 5.36 24.65 -37.78
N TRP A 234 5.24 23.69 -36.87
CA TRP A 234 5.62 22.30 -37.12
C TRP A 234 4.54 21.51 -37.88
N LEU A 235 3.26 21.71 -37.57
CA LEU A 235 2.15 21.10 -38.31
C LEU A 235 2.14 21.55 -39.78
N GLN A 236 2.34 22.85 -40.05
CA GLN A 236 2.49 23.37 -41.41
C GLN A 236 3.70 22.80 -42.18
N LYS A 237 4.76 22.39 -41.46
CA LYS A 237 5.90 21.67 -42.06
C LYS A 237 5.55 20.22 -42.35
N LEU A 238 4.70 19.61 -41.52
CA LEU A 238 4.27 18.21 -41.62
C LEU A 238 3.44 17.96 -42.89
N GLU A 239 2.58 18.90 -43.27
CA GLU A 239 1.83 18.89 -44.54
C GLU A 239 2.75 18.89 -45.77
N LYS A 240 3.96 19.45 -45.65
CA LYS A 240 4.88 19.72 -46.77
C LYS A 240 6.13 18.83 -46.79
N ALA A 241 6.39 18.06 -45.74
CA ALA A 241 7.62 17.30 -45.57
C ALA A 241 7.56 15.88 -46.15
N GLN A 242 8.66 15.44 -46.79
CA GLN A 242 8.84 14.05 -47.21
C GLN A 242 9.24 13.12 -46.06
N ASP A 243 9.93 13.64 -45.03
CA ASP A 243 10.32 12.90 -43.82
C ASP A 243 9.50 13.39 -42.62
N LYS A 244 8.38 12.70 -42.35
CA LYS A 244 7.45 13.03 -41.26
C LYS A 244 7.98 12.61 -39.88
N GLU A 245 8.85 11.60 -39.81
CA GLU A 245 9.31 11.05 -38.53
C GLU A 245 10.27 11.99 -37.80
N ALA A 246 11.13 12.71 -38.53
CA ALA A 246 11.99 13.75 -37.95
C ALA A 246 11.19 14.89 -37.29
N ILE A 247 10.04 15.22 -37.86
CA ILE A 247 9.11 16.22 -37.29
C ILE A 247 8.42 15.65 -36.06
N TYR A 248 7.94 14.41 -36.11
CA TYR A 248 7.34 13.73 -34.96
C TYR A 248 8.31 13.58 -33.78
N ALA A 249 9.58 13.21 -34.02
CA ALA A 249 10.62 13.17 -32.99
C ALA A 249 10.80 14.53 -32.30
N SER A 250 10.91 15.60 -33.10
CA SER A 250 11.06 16.97 -32.58
C SER A 250 9.85 17.44 -31.76
N LEU A 251 8.65 16.99 -32.12
CA LEU A 251 7.42 17.29 -31.35
C LEU A 251 7.36 16.48 -30.05
N ARG A 252 7.76 15.21 -30.06
CA ARG A 252 7.81 14.37 -28.85
C ARG A 252 8.73 14.98 -27.80
N ASP A 253 9.95 15.36 -28.18
CA ASP A 253 10.93 15.95 -27.26
C ASP A 253 10.42 17.24 -26.60
N ARG A 254 9.57 18.00 -27.30
CA ARG A 254 8.99 19.26 -26.78
C ARG A 254 7.75 19.07 -25.91
N LEU A 255 6.98 18.01 -26.17
CA LEU A 255 5.80 17.64 -25.38
C LEU A 255 6.14 16.80 -24.16
N GLN A 256 7.34 16.20 -24.13
CA GLN A 256 7.79 15.46 -22.96
C GLN A 256 7.94 16.39 -21.74
N PRO A 257 7.50 15.95 -20.55
CA PRO A 257 7.70 16.71 -19.32
C PRO A 257 9.19 16.96 -19.07
N PRO A 258 9.57 18.12 -18.50
CA PRO A 258 10.95 18.35 -18.09
C PRO A 258 11.40 17.24 -17.11
N LEU A 259 12.54 16.62 -17.40
CA LEU A 259 13.10 15.48 -16.66
C LEU A 259 12.26 14.19 -16.66
N GLY A 260 11.22 14.10 -17.50
CA GLY A 260 10.29 12.96 -17.52
C GLY A 260 9.37 12.87 -16.31
N ILE A 261 9.37 13.88 -15.43
CA ILE A 261 8.53 13.91 -14.22
C ILE A 261 7.18 14.55 -14.60
N VAL A 262 6.17 13.71 -14.71
CA VAL A 262 4.85 14.05 -15.24
C VAL A 262 4.09 15.10 -14.39
N THR A 263 4.45 15.27 -13.11
CA THR A 263 3.86 16.29 -12.23
C THR A 263 4.34 17.72 -12.48
N HIS A 264 5.37 17.93 -13.31
CA HIS A 264 5.89 19.27 -13.66
C HIS A 264 5.33 19.81 -14.97
N VAL A 265 4.32 19.17 -15.56
CA VAL A 265 3.68 19.65 -16.80
C VAL A 265 2.84 20.90 -16.50
N THR A 266 3.11 21.99 -17.22
CA THR A 266 2.34 23.24 -17.10
C THR A 266 0.89 23.06 -17.58
N PRO A 267 -0.12 23.66 -16.91
CA PRO A 267 -1.51 23.70 -17.37
C PRO A 267 -1.67 24.22 -18.81
N ALA A 268 -0.72 25.02 -19.31
CA ALA A 268 -0.72 25.54 -20.67
C ALA A 268 -0.65 24.46 -21.77
N PHE A 269 -0.21 23.24 -21.45
CA PHE A 269 -0.22 22.12 -22.41
C PHE A 269 -1.61 21.51 -22.62
N PHE A 270 -2.60 21.82 -21.78
CA PHE A 270 -3.90 21.16 -21.81
C PHE A 270 -4.62 21.35 -23.16
N TYR A 271 -4.81 22.60 -23.60
CA TYR A 271 -5.48 22.90 -24.87
C TYR A 271 -4.71 22.35 -26.09
N PRO A 272 -3.38 22.56 -26.21
CA PRO A 272 -2.58 21.93 -27.26
C PRO A 272 -2.65 20.39 -27.28
N ALA A 273 -2.70 19.74 -26.12
CA ALA A 273 -2.82 18.29 -26.04
C ALA A 273 -4.19 17.79 -26.55
N VAL A 274 -5.29 18.46 -26.16
CA VAL A 274 -6.63 18.15 -26.72
C VAL A 274 -6.63 18.28 -28.23
N ALA A 275 -5.98 19.32 -28.77
CA ALA A 275 -5.82 19.50 -30.20
C ALA A 275 -5.06 18.31 -30.82
N ILE A 276 -3.83 18.02 -30.37
CA ILE A 276 -3.01 16.93 -30.93
C ILE A 276 -3.74 15.58 -30.92
N LEU A 277 -4.47 15.26 -29.84
CA LEU A 277 -5.21 14.01 -29.73
C LEU A 277 -6.26 13.83 -30.84
N LEU A 278 -6.83 14.93 -31.32
CA LEU A 278 -7.94 14.94 -32.27
C LEU A 278 -7.54 15.33 -33.70
N HIS A 279 -6.26 15.60 -33.95
CA HIS A 279 -5.79 16.05 -35.27
C HIS A 279 -5.85 14.90 -36.30
N PRO A 280 -6.59 15.02 -37.41
CA PRO A 280 -6.79 13.92 -38.35
C PRO A 280 -5.52 13.51 -39.11
N GLU A 281 -4.59 14.44 -39.32
CA GLU A 281 -3.36 14.19 -40.08
C GLU A 281 -2.19 13.61 -39.24
N ILE A 282 -2.32 13.57 -37.91
CA ILE A 282 -1.25 13.03 -37.05
C ILE A 282 -1.40 11.51 -37.01
N ASP A 283 -0.37 10.81 -37.50
CA ASP A 283 -0.34 9.36 -37.47
C ASP A 283 -0.23 8.86 -36.01
N VAL A 284 -1.02 7.85 -35.65
CA VAL A 284 -0.98 7.19 -34.35
C VAL A 284 0.38 6.56 -34.08
N SER A 285 1.05 6.06 -35.13
CA SER A 285 2.39 5.47 -35.04
C SER A 285 3.46 6.45 -34.53
N SER A 286 3.22 7.76 -34.63
CA SER A 286 4.11 8.81 -34.13
C SER A 286 4.28 8.79 -32.61
N GLY A 287 3.32 8.21 -31.87
CA GLY A 287 3.24 8.27 -30.41
C GLY A 287 2.75 9.61 -29.85
N LEU A 288 2.49 10.62 -30.69
CA LEU A 288 1.97 11.93 -30.24
C LEU A 288 0.55 11.85 -29.65
N PRO A 289 -0.42 11.10 -30.24
CA PRO A 289 -1.74 10.96 -29.63
C PRO A 289 -1.70 10.27 -28.27
N TYR A 290 -0.75 9.34 -28.07
CA TYR A 290 -0.50 8.72 -26.79
C TYR A 290 -0.04 9.75 -25.74
N LEU A 291 1.01 10.52 -26.03
CA LEU A 291 1.48 11.59 -25.15
C LEU A 291 0.40 12.63 -24.84
N ALA A 292 -0.40 13.01 -25.85
CA ALA A 292 -1.51 13.92 -25.68
C ALA A 292 -2.57 13.37 -24.69
N SER A 293 -2.97 12.10 -24.84
CA SER A 293 -3.90 11.45 -23.92
C SER A 293 -3.37 11.40 -22.48
N LEU A 294 -2.05 11.18 -22.31
CA LEU A 294 -1.38 11.19 -21.02
C LEU A 294 -1.45 12.59 -20.40
N ILE A 295 -1.04 13.64 -21.13
CA ILE A 295 -1.05 15.03 -20.66
C ILE A 295 -2.47 15.44 -20.22
N ILE A 296 -3.50 15.17 -21.03
CA ILE A 296 -4.89 15.51 -20.69
C ILE A 296 -5.31 14.83 -19.39
N SER A 297 -4.90 13.58 -19.15
CA SER A 297 -5.26 12.83 -17.94
C SER A 297 -4.73 13.45 -16.64
N LEU A 298 -3.72 14.33 -16.71
CA LEU A 298 -3.10 14.97 -15.55
C LEU A 298 -3.96 16.06 -14.92
N PHE A 299 -4.78 16.75 -15.71
CA PHE A 299 -5.35 18.04 -15.29
C PHE A 299 -6.73 17.96 -14.62
N LYS A 300 -7.35 16.77 -14.51
CA LYS A 300 -8.72 16.56 -13.97
C LYS A 300 -9.71 17.67 -14.37
N ASP A 301 -9.59 18.15 -15.61
CA ASP A 301 -10.31 19.30 -16.11
C ASP A 301 -11.51 18.83 -16.94
N SER A 302 -12.71 19.22 -16.51
CA SER A 302 -13.97 18.80 -17.12
C SER A 302 -14.12 19.24 -18.58
N ARG A 303 -13.39 20.27 -19.02
CA ARG A 303 -13.47 20.77 -20.40
C ARG A 303 -13.01 19.73 -21.43
N ALA A 304 -12.23 18.74 -21.02
CA ALA A 304 -11.84 17.64 -21.90
C ALA A 304 -12.96 16.61 -22.15
N SER A 305 -14.05 16.59 -21.38
CA SER A 305 -15.08 15.54 -21.42
C SER A 305 -15.57 15.23 -22.83
N ASP A 306 -16.06 16.23 -23.56
CA ASP A 306 -16.62 15.99 -24.89
C ASP A 306 -15.56 15.51 -25.90
N TYR A 307 -14.37 16.08 -25.85
CA TYR A 307 -13.25 15.71 -26.71
C TYR A 307 -12.77 14.29 -26.44
N LEU A 308 -12.73 13.87 -25.17
CA LEU A 308 -12.38 12.51 -24.77
C LEU A 308 -13.44 11.49 -25.18
N LEU A 309 -14.73 11.84 -25.08
CA LEU A 309 -15.82 10.99 -25.58
C LEU A 309 -15.73 10.79 -27.10
N PHE A 310 -15.43 11.87 -27.82
CA PHE A 310 -15.19 11.80 -29.26
C PHE A 310 -13.95 10.95 -29.57
N ALA A 311 -12.83 11.16 -28.88
CA ALA A 311 -11.61 10.38 -29.06
C ALA A 311 -11.86 8.89 -28.80
N LEU A 312 -12.57 8.52 -27.72
CA LEU A 312 -12.89 7.13 -27.40
C LEU A 312 -13.69 6.44 -28.51
N LYS A 313 -14.56 7.18 -29.19
CA LYS A 313 -15.32 6.71 -30.34
C LYS A 313 -14.46 6.58 -31.60
N SER A 314 -13.57 7.54 -31.83
CA SER A 314 -12.78 7.65 -33.07
C SER A 314 -11.58 6.70 -33.10
N PHE A 315 -10.92 6.45 -31.96
CA PHE A 315 -9.79 5.52 -31.89
C PHE A 315 -10.28 4.06 -31.87
N PRO A 316 -9.85 3.20 -32.80
CA PRO A 316 -10.17 1.77 -32.77
C PRO A 316 -9.76 1.05 -31.48
N PRO A 317 -10.47 -0.04 -31.08
CA PRO A 317 -10.19 -0.76 -29.84
C PRO A 317 -8.75 -1.29 -29.69
N PHE A 318 -8.09 -1.63 -30.80
CA PHE A 318 -6.73 -2.18 -30.79
C PHE A 318 -5.64 -1.17 -30.36
N TRP A 319 -5.92 0.13 -30.34
CA TRP A 319 -5.06 1.16 -29.75
C TRP A 319 -5.26 1.24 -28.24
N THR A 320 -4.85 0.17 -27.55
CA THR A 320 -5.18 -0.08 -26.14
C THR A 320 -4.71 1.04 -25.21
N LYS A 321 -3.44 1.46 -25.30
CA LYS A 321 -2.85 2.47 -24.40
C LYS A 321 -3.49 3.86 -24.50
N ILE A 322 -3.84 4.31 -25.70
CA ILE A 322 -4.53 5.60 -25.90
C ILE A 322 -5.93 5.53 -25.27
N ARG A 323 -6.68 4.48 -25.59
CA ARG A 323 -8.04 4.29 -25.05
C ARG A 323 -8.04 4.07 -23.54
N GLU A 324 -7.06 3.37 -22.98
CA GLU A 324 -6.88 3.22 -21.53
C GLU A 324 -6.74 4.58 -20.83
N ASN A 325 -5.88 5.47 -21.33
CA ASN A 325 -5.73 6.83 -20.78
C ASN A 325 -7.02 7.65 -20.90
N ILE A 326 -7.74 7.55 -22.03
CA ILE A 326 -9.02 8.22 -22.25
C ILE A 326 -10.07 7.72 -21.25
N ILE A 327 -10.22 6.39 -21.11
CA ILE A 327 -11.15 5.76 -20.17
C ILE A 327 -10.82 6.15 -18.72
N TYR A 328 -9.54 6.11 -18.36
CA TYR A 328 -9.04 6.52 -17.05
C TYR A 328 -9.39 7.98 -16.75
N CYS A 329 -9.18 8.89 -17.71
CA CYS A 329 -9.51 10.30 -17.56
C CYS A 329 -11.03 10.52 -17.42
N LEU A 330 -11.85 9.90 -18.27
CA LEU A 330 -13.32 9.95 -18.19
C LEU A 330 -13.85 9.42 -16.85
N GLY A 331 -13.24 8.35 -16.33
CA GLY A 331 -13.54 7.82 -15.01
C GLY A 331 -13.18 8.79 -13.88
N ASN A 332 -12.01 9.44 -13.94
CA ASN A 332 -11.60 10.48 -12.98
C ASN A 332 -12.51 11.72 -13.00
N LEU A 333 -13.02 12.09 -14.17
CA LEU A 333 -14.02 13.16 -14.35
C LEU A 333 -15.44 12.74 -13.92
N ARG A 334 -15.67 11.45 -13.66
CA ARG A 334 -17.00 10.86 -13.39
C ARG A 334 -18.02 11.16 -14.50
N GLU A 335 -17.58 11.10 -15.76
CA GLU A 335 -18.40 11.47 -16.93
C GLU A 335 -19.46 10.41 -17.25
N ALA A 336 -20.72 10.68 -16.90
CA ALA A 336 -21.84 9.77 -17.10
C ALA A 336 -22.10 9.42 -18.58
N ARG A 337 -21.81 10.33 -19.52
CA ARG A 337 -21.99 10.09 -20.96
C ARG A 337 -21.00 9.06 -21.52
N ALA A 338 -19.96 8.69 -20.78
CA ALA A 338 -19.03 7.64 -21.17
C ALA A 338 -19.61 6.23 -21.03
N VAL A 339 -20.64 6.03 -20.18
CA VAL A 339 -21.15 4.69 -19.83
C VAL A 339 -21.52 3.83 -21.04
N PRO A 340 -22.23 4.32 -22.09
CA PRO A 340 -22.54 3.51 -23.27
C PRO A 340 -21.28 3.01 -24.00
N TRP A 341 -20.24 3.85 -24.08
CA TRP A 341 -18.96 3.50 -24.73
C TRP A 341 -18.16 2.49 -23.89
N LEU A 342 -18.18 2.64 -22.56
CA LEU A 342 -17.55 1.68 -21.65
C LEU A 342 -18.24 0.31 -21.72
N LYS A 343 -19.58 0.27 -21.85
CA LYS A 343 -20.30 -0.99 -22.08
C LYS A 343 -19.85 -1.67 -23.37
N GLN A 344 -19.70 -0.93 -24.47
CA GLN A 344 -19.21 -1.50 -25.73
C GLN A 344 -17.82 -2.12 -25.59
N VAL A 345 -16.91 -1.51 -24.82
CA VAL A 345 -15.57 -2.09 -24.54
C VAL A 345 -15.70 -3.45 -23.84
N LEU A 346 -16.65 -3.58 -22.91
CA LEU A 346 -16.89 -4.82 -22.18
C LEU A 346 -17.58 -5.91 -23.02
N GLU A 347 -18.24 -5.56 -24.12
CA GLU A 347 -18.88 -6.52 -25.04
C GLU A 347 -17.88 -7.13 -26.05
N LEU A 348 -16.72 -6.51 -26.25
CA LEU A 348 -15.67 -7.03 -27.14
C LEU A 348 -15.00 -8.30 -26.57
N PRO A 349 -14.42 -9.18 -27.41
CA PRO A 349 -13.62 -10.32 -26.93
C PRO A 349 -12.33 -9.85 -26.23
N ASP A 350 -11.71 -10.71 -25.41
CA ASP A 350 -10.47 -10.38 -24.69
C ASP A 350 -9.26 -10.17 -25.60
N ILE A 351 -9.31 -10.75 -26.80
CA ILE A 351 -8.28 -10.66 -27.82
C ILE A 351 -8.97 -10.28 -29.13
N LEU A 352 -8.46 -9.25 -29.79
CA LEU A 352 -8.84 -8.90 -31.16
C LEU A 352 -7.76 -9.33 -32.14
N GLU A 353 -8.21 -9.90 -33.26
CA GLU A 353 -7.38 -10.12 -34.44
C GLU A 353 -7.25 -8.80 -35.20
N SER A 354 -6.01 -8.33 -35.41
CA SER A 354 -5.76 -7.15 -36.23
C SER A 354 -5.89 -7.50 -37.71
N PRO A 355 -6.71 -6.78 -38.51
CA PRO A 355 -6.85 -7.06 -39.93
C PRO A 355 -5.62 -6.69 -40.78
N GLU A 356 -4.67 -5.90 -40.26
CA GLU A 356 -3.60 -5.26 -41.06
C GLU A 356 -2.16 -5.69 -40.70
N ALA A 357 -1.97 -6.59 -39.74
CA ALA A 357 -0.65 -7.11 -39.38
C ALA A 357 -0.49 -8.55 -39.86
N SER A 358 0.58 -8.83 -40.61
CA SER A 358 1.00 -10.19 -40.97
C SER A 358 0.96 -11.11 -39.74
N GLU A 359 0.26 -12.24 -39.87
CA GLU A 359 0.09 -13.34 -38.90
C GLU A 359 0.97 -13.24 -37.63
N ALA A 360 0.47 -12.56 -36.57
CA ALA A 360 0.81 -12.77 -35.13
C ALA A 360 0.50 -11.59 -34.18
N ALA A 361 0.00 -10.43 -34.61
CA ALA A 361 -0.23 -9.30 -33.68
C ALA A 361 -1.63 -9.33 -33.04
N PHE A 362 -1.80 -10.16 -32.01
CA PHE A 362 -2.97 -10.12 -31.13
C PHE A 362 -2.94 -8.84 -30.28
N SER A 363 -4.03 -8.07 -30.24
CA SER A 363 -4.16 -6.93 -29.32
C SER A 363 -4.93 -7.37 -28.06
N PRO A 364 -4.26 -7.49 -26.89
CA PRO A 364 -4.94 -7.88 -25.65
C PRO A 364 -5.81 -6.71 -25.14
N LEU A 365 -7.13 -6.88 -25.13
CA LEU A 365 -8.07 -5.88 -24.61
C LEU A 365 -8.28 -5.96 -23.09
N ARG A 366 -7.66 -6.95 -22.42
CA ARG A 366 -7.84 -7.21 -20.99
C ARG A 366 -7.58 -5.96 -20.13
N GLU A 367 -6.47 -5.26 -20.35
CA GLU A 367 -6.16 -4.04 -19.58
C GLU A 367 -7.15 -2.89 -19.85
N GLN A 368 -7.63 -2.76 -21.08
CA GLN A 368 -8.65 -1.77 -21.42
C GLN A 368 -9.99 -2.08 -20.73
N LYS A 369 -10.37 -3.36 -20.62
CA LYS A 369 -11.55 -3.80 -19.87
C LYS A 369 -11.40 -3.56 -18.37
N GLU A 370 -10.22 -3.82 -17.81
CA GLU A 370 -9.90 -3.52 -16.42
C GLU A 370 -10.14 -2.04 -16.09
N GLU A 371 -9.66 -1.14 -16.96
CA GLU A 371 -9.88 0.31 -16.83
C GLU A 371 -11.35 0.70 -17.05
N ALA A 372 -12.06 0.04 -17.98
CA ALA A 372 -13.48 0.32 -18.21
C ALA A 372 -14.36 -0.05 -17.01
N ILE A 373 -14.12 -1.22 -16.39
CA ILE A 373 -14.80 -1.63 -15.15
C ILE A 373 -14.53 -0.61 -14.04
N TRP A 374 -13.26 -0.25 -13.84
CA TRP A 374 -12.87 0.73 -12.82
C TRP A 374 -13.52 2.11 -13.05
N ALA A 375 -13.54 2.60 -14.28
CA ALA A 375 -14.18 3.86 -14.64
C ALA A 375 -15.70 3.83 -14.40
N LEU A 376 -16.38 2.73 -14.70
CA LEU A 376 -17.81 2.56 -14.40
C LEU A 376 -18.07 2.64 -12.88
N GLY A 377 -17.20 2.08 -12.05
CA GLY A 377 -17.25 2.22 -10.60
C GLY A 377 -17.15 3.69 -10.14
N LYS A 378 -16.18 4.44 -10.68
CA LYS A 378 -16.00 5.87 -10.35
C LYS A 378 -17.17 6.77 -10.77
N ILE A 379 -17.79 6.47 -11.91
CA ILE A 379 -18.97 7.19 -12.40
C ILE A 379 -20.17 6.98 -11.45
N GLY A 380 -20.26 5.83 -10.78
CA GLY A 380 -21.27 5.53 -9.77
C GLY A 380 -22.66 5.30 -10.38
N PHE A 381 -23.68 6.02 -9.91
CA PHE A 381 -25.09 5.75 -10.23
C PHE A 381 -25.43 5.72 -11.73
N ALA A 382 -24.81 6.57 -12.56
CA ALA A 382 -25.09 6.55 -14.00
C ALA A 382 -24.69 5.22 -14.68
N SER A 383 -23.80 4.45 -14.05
CA SER A 383 -23.39 3.12 -14.48
C SER A 383 -24.39 2.02 -14.16
N SER A 384 -25.53 2.31 -13.49
CA SER A 384 -26.54 1.29 -13.17
C SER A 384 -27.08 0.56 -14.40
N GLN A 385 -27.10 1.21 -15.57
CA GLN A 385 -27.47 0.58 -16.85
C GLN A 385 -26.47 -0.48 -17.35
N ALA A 386 -25.28 -0.58 -16.76
CA ALA A 386 -24.25 -1.55 -17.09
C ALA A 386 -24.22 -2.75 -16.13
N ILE A 387 -25.05 -2.77 -15.07
CA ILE A 387 -24.99 -3.79 -14.00
C ILE A 387 -25.07 -5.22 -14.55
N ASN A 388 -26.01 -5.52 -15.46
CA ASN A 388 -26.17 -6.88 -15.98
C ASN A 388 -24.91 -7.38 -16.70
N LEU A 389 -24.24 -6.50 -17.44
CA LEU A 389 -23.00 -6.80 -18.13
C LEU A 389 -21.82 -6.91 -17.15
N LEU A 390 -21.76 -6.03 -16.15
CA LEU A 390 -20.75 -6.14 -15.09
C LEU A 390 -20.90 -7.45 -14.30
N ALA A 391 -22.13 -7.86 -13.99
CA ALA A 391 -22.41 -9.09 -13.26
C ALA A 391 -21.92 -10.35 -14.00
N SER A 392 -21.94 -10.37 -15.34
CA SER A 392 -21.41 -11.52 -16.10
C SER A 392 -19.90 -11.68 -15.98
N TYR A 393 -19.16 -10.61 -15.64
CA TYR A 393 -17.71 -10.70 -15.41
C TYR A 393 -17.34 -11.40 -14.10
N ALA A 394 -18.30 -11.72 -13.22
CA ALA A 394 -18.04 -12.54 -12.04
C ALA A 394 -17.53 -13.94 -12.40
N ASP A 395 -17.95 -14.47 -13.56
CA ASP A 395 -17.57 -15.79 -14.06
C ASP A 395 -16.30 -15.74 -14.95
N HIS A 396 -15.67 -14.57 -15.13
CA HIS A 396 -14.51 -14.37 -16.01
C HIS A 396 -13.23 -15.03 -15.45
N PRO A 397 -12.31 -15.64 -16.23
CA PRO A 397 -11.13 -16.32 -15.67
C PRO A 397 -10.08 -15.42 -14.98
N SER A 398 -10.07 -14.13 -15.31
CA SER A 398 -9.10 -13.16 -14.75
C SER A 398 -9.45 -12.73 -13.32
N ALA A 399 -8.60 -13.10 -12.36
CA ALA A 399 -8.70 -12.62 -10.97
C ALA A 399 -8.64 -11.08 -10.88
N ARG A 400 -7.73 -10.43 -11.62
CA ARG A 400 -7.59 -8.96 -11.61
C ARG A 400 -8.86 -8.23 -12.08
N LEU A 401 -9.54 -8.75 -13.10
CA LEU A 401 -10.83 -8.21 -13.54
C LEU A 401 -11.90 -8.39 -12.46
N LYS A 402 -11.96 -9.56 -11.82
CA LYS A 402 -12.86 -9.81 -10.69
C LYS A 402 -12.60 -8.86 -9.50
N THR A 403 -11.34 -8.55 -9.21
CA THR A 403 -10.96 -7.61 -8.15
C THR A 403 -11.48 -6.20 -8.43
N TYR A 404 -11.28 -5.67 -9.66
CA TYR A 404 -11.84 -4.37 -10.04
C TYR A 404 -13.38 -4.39 -10.13
N LEU A 405 -13.96 -5.52 -10.54
CA LEU A 405 -15.41 -5.70 -10.59
C LEU A 405 -16.02 -5.62 -9.19
N ALA A 406 -15.45 -6.32 -8.19
CA ALA A 406 -15.92 -6.31 -6.82
C ALA A 406 -16.02 -4.87 -6.27
N TRP A 407 -14.95 -4.09 -6.43
CA TRP A 407 -14.94 -2.68 -6.02
C TRP A 407 -15.99 -1.85 -6.77
N SER A 408 -16.07 -1.99 -8.09
CA SER A 408 -16.96 -1.19 -8.94
C SER A 408 -18.43 -1.47 -8.64
N LEU A 409 -18.80 -2.73 -8.42
CA LEU A 409 -20.15 -3.12 -7.99
C LEU A 409 -20.48 -2.53 -6.60
N GLY A 410 -19.51 -2.50 -5.69
CA GLY A 410 -19.66 -1.85 -4.38
C GLY A 410 -19.93 -0.34 -4.47
N GLU A 411 -19.19 0.39 -5.32
CA GLU A 411 -19.39 1.84 -5.55
C GLU A 411 -20.73 2.15 -6.22
N ILE A 412 -21.09 1.38 -7.26
CA ILE A 412 -22.38 1.53 -7.95
C ILE A 412 -23.52 1.19 -6.98
N GLY A 413 -23.40 0.11 -6.21
CA GLY A 413 -24.40 -0.31 -5.22
C GLY A 413 -24.59 0.70 -4.10
N ARG A 414 -23.50 1.29 -3.58
CA ARG A 414 -23.55 2.39 -2.61
C ARG A 414 -24.29 3.59 -3.18
N SER A 415 -23.90 4.02 -4.38
CA SER A 415 -24.53 5.14 -5.08
C SER A 415 -26.02 4.90 -5.37
N GLN A 416 -26.39 3.66 -5.69
CA GLN A 416 -27.78 3.25 -5.91
C GLN A 416 -28.58 3.33 -4.61
N ARG A 417 -28.06 2.78 -3.51
CA ARG A 417 -28.71 2.84 -2.19
C ARG A 417 -28.93 4.28 -1.72
N GLU A 418 -27.92 5.14 -1.86
CA GLU A 418 -28.00 6.56 -1.46
C GLU A 418 -29.07 7.33 -2.26
N LYS A 419 -29.29 6.99 -3.54
CA LYS A 419 -30.25 7.70 -4.42
C LYS A 419 -31.65 7.10 -4.45
N THR A 420 -31.79 5.77 -4.40
CA THR A 420 -33.06 5.06 -4.60
C THR A 420 -33.50 4.25 -3.39
N GLY A 421 -32.70 4.19 -2.33
CA GLY A 421 -33.00 3.42 -1.11
C GLY A 421 -32.87 1.90 -1.24
N GLY A 422 -32.48 1.38 -2.41
CA GLY A 422 -32.40 -0.04 -2.70
C GLY A 422 -31.19 -0.40 -3.58
N ILE A 423 -30.85 -1.68 -3.65
CA ILE A 423 -29.69 -2.21 -4.40
C ILE A 423 -30.19 -3.27 -5.40
N SER A 424 -29.63 -3.30 -6.60
CA SER A 424 -29.94 -4.34 -7.59
C SER A 424 -29.58 -5.74 -7.07
N ALA A 425 -30.45 -6.71 -7.32
CA ALA A 425 -30.19 -8.12 -7.00
C ALA A 425 -28.96 -8.65 -7.75
N ASP A 426 -28.70 -8.18 -8.97
CA ASP A 426 -27.54 -8.61 -9.77
C ASP A 426 -26.20 -8.21 -9.13
N ILE A 427 -26.15 -7.03 -8.49
CA ILE A 427 -24.97 -6.60 -7.71
C ILE A 427 -24.73 -7.59 -6.57
N LEU A 428 -25.78 -7.92 -5.82
CA LEU A 428 -25.68 -8.87 -4.71
C LEU A 428 -25.25 -10.24 -5.22
N ILE A 429 -25.92 -10.80 -6.22
CA ILE A 429 -25.61 -12.12 -6.79
C ILE A 429 -24.15 -12.17 -7.27
N ALA A 430 -23.69 -11.15 -7.99
CA ALA A 430 -22.30 -11.08 -8.45
C ALA A 430 -21.31 -11.01 -7.29
N LEU A 431 -21.54 -10.16 -6.29
CA LEU A 431 -20.69 -10.09 -5.09
C LEU A 431 -20.70 -11.43 -4.32
N LEU A 432 -21.84 -12.12 -4.22
CA LEU A 432 -21.90 -13.43 -3.56
C LEU A 432 -21.15 -14.52 -4.35
N LYS A 433 -21.12 -14.43 -5.68
CA LYS A 433 -20.27 -15.30 -6.52
C LYS A 433 -18.79 -14.99 -6.29
N LEU A 434 -18.41 -13.71 -6.33
CA LEU A 434 -17.03 -13.27 -6.11
C LEU A 434 -16.52 -13.62 -4.70
N LEU A 435 -17.40 -13.64 -3.70
CA LEU A 435 -17.06 -14.06 -2.33
C LEU A 435 -16.65 -15.54 -2.26
N LYS A 436 -17.09 -16.37 -3.22
CA LYS A 436 -16.72 -17.80 -3.33
C LYS A 436 -15.38 -18.02 -4.04
N GLU A 437 -14.80 -16.97 -4.62
CA GLU A 437 -13.51 -17.07 -5.30
C GLU A 437 -12.39 -17.23 -4.28
N LYS A 438 -11.51 -18.18 -4.54
CA LYS A 438 -10.36 -18.49 -3.66
C LYS A 438 -9.19 -17.52 -3.82
N ASN A 439 -9.36 -16.46 -4.62
CA ASN A 439 -8.35 -15.44 -4.79
C ASN A 439 -8.45 -14.40 -3.66
N LYS A 440 -7.36 -14.24 -2.92
CA LYS A 440 -7.25 -13.33 -1.76
C LYS A 440 -7.67 -11.89 -2.08
N GLU A 441 -7.23 -11.31 -3.19
CA GLU A 441 -7.58 -9.94 -3.56
C GLU A 441 -9.05 -9.79 -3.95
N VAL A 442 -9.59 -10.75 -4.70
CA VAL A 442 -11.01 -10.78 -5.07
C VAL A 442 -11.88 -10.85 -3.81
N PHE A 443 -11.51 -11.72 -2.87
CA PHE A 443 -12.22 -11.84 -1.60
C PHE A 443 -12.13 -10.55 -0.77
N GLU A 444 -10.92 -9.98 -0.63
CA GLU A 444 -10.67 -8.74 0.13
C GLU A 444 -11.51 -7.56 -0.40
N GLU A 445 -11.52 -7.35 -1.72
CA GLU A 445 -12.35 -6.30 -2.35
C GLU A 445 -13.84 -6.59 -2.27
N THR A 446 -14.25 -7.86 -2.34
CA THR A 446 -15.68 -8.25 -2.23
C THR A 446 -16.21 -8.00 -0.83
N VAL A 447 -15.44 -8.36 0.21
CA VAL A 447 -15.78 -8.05 1.61
C VAL A 447 -15.89 -6.54 1.83
N SER A 448 -14.94 -5.77 1.28
CA SER A 448 -14.99 -4.30 1.33
C SER A 448 -16.24 -3.74 0.63
N ALA A 449 -16.60 -4.28 -0.54
CA ALA A 449 -17.80 -3.91 -1.27
C ALA A 449 -19.09 -4.22 -0.49
N LEU A 450 -19.21 -5.40 0.12
CA LEU A 450 -20.35 -5.79 0.95
C LEU A 450 -20.52 -4.89 2.18
N LYS A 451 -19.42 -4.57 2.87
CA LYS A 451 -19.42 -3.59 3.98
C LYS A 451 -19.89 -2.21 3.49
N LYS A 452 -19.40 -1.76 2.33
CA LYS A 452 -19.72 -0.45 1.73
C LYS A 452 -21.20 -0.30 1.37
N ILE A 453 -21.85 -1.38 0.94
CA ILE A 453 -23.30 -1.38 0.66
C ILE A 453 -24.16 -1.69 1.90
N GLN A 454 -23.55 -1.73 3.10
CA GLN A 454 -24.17 -2.05 4.39
C GLN A 454 -24.91 -3.39 4.38
N MET A 455 -24.23 -4.43 3.90
CA MET A 455 -24.69 -5.82 3.97
C MET A 455 -23.57 -6.76 4.52
N PRO A 456 -22.93 -6.43 5.65
CA PRO A 456 -21.84 -7.23 6.20
C PRO A 456 -22.30 -8.63 6.67
N GLU A 457 -23.59 -8.82 6.95
CA GLU A 457 -24.14 -10.08 7.49
C GLU A 457 -23.97 -11.24 6.51
N PHE A 458 -23.91 -10.99 5.20
CA PHE A 458 -23.64 -12.02 4.19
C PHE A 458 -22.25 -12.65 4.33
N ILE A 459 -21.28 -11.91 4.87
CA ILE A 459 -19.93 -12.43 5.14
C ILE A 459 -20.02 -13.60 6.13
N HIS A 460 -20.82 -13.42 7.19
CA HIS A 460 -21.00 -14.42 8.24
C HIS A 460 -22.01 -15.52 7.85
N SER A 461 -23.06 -15.16 7.11
CA SER A 461 -24.19 -16.04 6.82
C SER A 461 -23.94 -17.03 5.67
N LEU A 462 -23.05 -16.71 4.72
CA LEU A 462 -22.85 -17.52 3.50
C LEU A 462 -21.83 -18.65 3.64
N TYR A 463 -21.20 -18.83 4.81
CA TYR A 463 -20.31 -19.96 5.08
C TYR A 463 -19.18 -20.12 4.04
N LEU A 464 -18.42 -19.05 3.79
CA LEU A 464 -17.29 -19.06 2.83
C LEU A 464 -15.97 -18.79 3.54
N TYR A 465 -15.60 -19.70 4.43
CA TYR A 465 -14.31 -19.67 5.09
C TYR A 465 -13.30 -20.48 4.28
N HIS A 466 -12.34 -19.79 3.67
CA HIS A 466 -11.08 -20.40 3.26
C HIS A 466 -9.98 -19.81 4.13
N VAL A 467 -8.93 -20.58 4.39
CA VAL A 467 -7.89 -20.22 5.39
C VAL A 467 -7.27 -18.85 5.11
N GLY A 468 -7.11 -18.48 3.84
CA GLY A 468 -6.61 -17.16 3.42
C GLY A 468 -7.53 -15.98 3.76
N ALA A 469 -8.86 -16.17 3.78
CA ALA A 469 -9.83 -15.13 4.13
C ALA A 469 -9.84 -14.77 5.61
N VAL A 470 -9.63 -15.75 6.48
CA VAL A 470 -9.72 -15.55 7.93
C VAL A 470 -8.71 -14.50 8.40
N ASN A 471 -7.50 -14.49 7.81
CA ASN A 471 -6.50 -13.47 8.11
C ASN A 471 -7.02 -12.07 7.82
N LEU A 472 -7.69 -11.87 6.68
CA LEU A 472 -8.28 -10.60 6.28
C LEU A 472 -9.41 -10.17 7.21
N LEU A 473 -10.28 -11.12 7.60
CA LEU A 473 -11.37 -10.85 8.55
C LEU A 473 -10.85 -10.56 9.96
N SER A 474 -9.62 -11.00 10.27
CA SER A 474 -8.96 -10.79 11.56
C SER A 474 -8.26 -9.44 11.71
N LEU A 475 -8.13 -8.68 10.61
CA LEU A 475 -7.47 -7.39 10.63
C LEU A 475 -8.18 -6.45 11.60
N LYS A 476 -7.40 -5.90 12.53
CA LYS A 476 -7.93 -4.91 13.46
C LYS A 476 -8.14 -3.59 12.72
N PRO A 477 -9.28 -2.90 12.91
CA PRO A 477 -9.42 -1.51 12.45
C PRO A 477 -8.27 -0.65 12.99
N ALA A 478 -7.74 0.26 12.17
CA ALA A 478 -6.60 1.08 12.60
C ALA A 478 -6.89 1.89 13.87
N GLU A 479 -8.13 2.38 14.08
CA GLU A 479 -8.49 3.06 15.32
C GLU A 479 -8.20 2.22 16.58
N VAL A 480 -8.69 0.98 16.61
CA VAL A 480 -8.51 0.07 17.76
C VAL A 480 -7.05 -0.32 17.90
N GLY A 481 -6.43 -0.74 16.80
CA GLY A 481 -5.04 -1.20 16.83
C GLY A 481 -4.03 -0.10 17.15
N LEU A 482 -4.24 1.13 16.68
CA LEU A 482 -3.39 2.27 17.05
C LEU A 482 -3.56 2.64 18.52
N ASN A 483 -4.76 2.53 19.08
CA ASN A 483 -4.98 2.76 20.51
C ASN A 483 -4.21 1.74 21.36
N GLU A 484 -4.25 0.46 20.97
CA GLU A 484 -3.42 -0.57 21.59
C GLU A 484 -1.92 -0.28 21.43
N LEU A 485 -1.49 0.14 20.23
CA LEU A 485 -0.10 0.49 19.96
C LEU A 485 0.37 1.68 20.83
N SER A 486 -0.46 2.70 21.02
CA SER A 486 -0.14 3.84 21.88
C SER A 486 0.16 3.40 23.31
N LEU A 487 -0.67 2.53 23.87
CA LEU A 487 -0.47 1.95 25.19
C LEU A 487 0.81 1.09 25.24
N THR A 488 1.06 0.32 24.19
CA THR A 488 2.27 -0.51 24.05
C THR A 488 3.54 0.32 24.02
N LEU A 489 3.59 1.37 23.20
CA LEU A 489 4.76 2.25 23.12
C LEU A 489 5.02 2.96 24.45
N ASN A 490 3.97 3.44 25.12
CA ASN A 490 4.09 4.04 26.46
C ASN A 490 4.73 3.08 27.46
N HIS A 491 4.29 1.83 27.49
CA HIS A 491 4.84 0.80 28.37
C HIS A 491 6.31 0.48 28.01
N LEU A 492 6.62 0.24 26.73
CA LEU A 492 7.99 -0.07 26.30
C LEU A 492 8.97 1.08 26.58
N LEU A 493 8.54 2.34 26.43
CA LEU A 493 9.35 3.52 26.73
C LEU A 493 9.63 3.69 28.23
N GLN A 494 8.81 3.14 29.10
CA GLN A 494 9.05 3.10 30.55
C GLN A 494 10.05 1.99 30.93
N GLU A 495 9.98 0.83 30.28
CA GLU A 495 10.85 -0.32 30.55
C GLU A 495 12.24 -0.21 29.91
N LYS A 496 12.31 0.34 28.69
CA LYS A 496 13.53 0.35 27.87
C LYS A 496 14.11 1.75 27.75
N LYS A 497 15.44 1.80 27.70
CA LYS A 497 16.18 3.04 27.37
C LYS A 497 15.83 3.56 25.97
N ARG A 498 15.67 2.64 25.02
CA ARG A 498 15.37 2.91 23.61
C ARG A 498 14.36 1.89 23.10
N VAL A 499 13.42 2.36 22.29
CA VAL A 499 12.45 1.54 21.57
C VAL A 499 12.65 1.72 20.07
N VAL A 500 12.66 0.62 19.31
CA VAL A 500 12.76 0.65 17.84
C VAL A 500 11.51 0.07 17.22
N MET A 501 10.87 0.85 16.35
CA MET A 501 9.67 0.45 15.62
C MET A 501 9.87 0.56 14.11
N ALA A 502 9.50 -0.50 13.40
CA ALA A 502 9.40 -0.49 11.94
C ALA A 502 7.94 -0.34 11.50
N VAL A 503 7.72 0.51 10.50
CA VAL A 503 6.39 0.79 9.95
C VAL A 503 6.41 0.48 8.45
N THR A 504 5.66 -0.54 8.08
CA THR A 504 5.41 -0.99 6.70
C THR A 504 3.98 -0.66 6.30
N GLY A 505 3.63 -0.90 5.04
CA GLY A 505 2.30 -0.55 4.54
C GLY A 505 2.33 0.35 3.31
N ASP A 506 1.15 0.50 2.70
CA ASP A 506 0.92 1.48 1.64
C ASP A 506 1.24 2.90 2.14
N SER A 507 2.08 3.60 1.37
CA SER A 507 2.47 5.02 1.55
C SER A 507 1.32 6.01 1.28
N GLY A 508 0.08 5.60 1.57
CA GLY A 508 -1.07 6.48 1.60
C GLY A 508 -0.99 7.46 2.77
N THR A 509 -1.91 8.41 2.81
CA THR A 509 -1.85 9.48 3.81
C THR A 509 -1.97 8.97 5.27
N GLY A 510 -2.31 7.69 5.54
CA GLY A 510 -2.56 7.17 6.89
C GLY A 510 -1.28 6.85 7.64
N LYS A 511 -0.48 5.96 7.07
CA LYS A 511 0.89 5.67 7.51
C LYS A 511 1.73 6.94 7.54
N THR A 512 1.74 7.67 6.41
CA THR A 512 1.69 9.14 6.30
C THR A 512 1.68 9.94 7.60
N TYR A 513 0.44 10.27 7.99
CA TYR A 513 0.11 11.08 9.14
C TYR A 513 0.53 10.42 10.46
N PHE A 514 0.43 9.10 10.56
CA PHE A 514 0.86 8.35 11.72
C PHE A 514 2.35 8.56 12.03
N CYS A 515 3.23 8.33 11.06
CA CYS A 515 4.67 8.54 11.22
C CYS A 515 5.00 10.01 11.54
N GLN A 516 4.33 10.96 10.87
CA GLN A 516 4.52 12.39 11.13
C GLN A 516 4.07 12.82 12.53
N VAL A 517 2.95 12.29 13.02
CA VAL A 517 2.46 12.55 14.38
C VAL A 517 3.47 12.04 15.40
N LEU A 518 3.93 10.79 15.26
CA LEU A 518 4.93 10.24 16.17
C LEU A 518 6.25 11.00 16.12
N ALA A 519 6.74 11.38 14.93
CA ALA A 519 7.95 12.18 14.79
C ALA A 519 7.84 13.57 15.45
N SER A 520 6.62 14.12 15.57
CA SER A 520 6.37 15.39 16.24
C SER A 520 6.31 15.30 17.78
N GLY A 521 6.27 14.08 18.32
CA GLY A 521 6.23 13.80 19.75
C GLY A 521 5.24 12.70 20.10
N LEU A 522 5.56 11.94 21.15
CA LEU A 522 4.73 10.87 21.69
C LEU A 522 4.88 10.85 23.21
N ALA A 523 3.76 10.83 23.94
CA ALA A 523 3.78 10.83 25.40
C ALA A 523 4.63 11.99 25.96
N ASP A 524 5.69 11.68 26.72
CA ASP A 524 6.62 12.66 27.26
C ASP A 524 7.83 12.96 26.33
N LEU A 525 7.93 12.30 25.18
CA LEU A 525 9.04 12.48 24.24
C LEU A 525 8.84 13.72 23.37
N LYS A 526 9.92 14.51 23.25
CA LYS A 526 9.99 15.64 22.33
C LYS A 526 10.58 15.18 20.98
N PRO A 527 10.40 15.95 19.89
CA PRO A 527 11.01 15.63 18.59
C PRO A 527 12.52 15.33 18.65
N GLY A 528 13.24 16.00 19.57
CA GLY A 528 14.68 15.80 19.77
C GLY A 528 15.05 14.41 20.31
N ASP A 529 14.14 13.71 20.99
CA ASP A 529 14.36 12.38 21.55
C ASP A 529 14.12 11.25 20.53
N ILE A 530 13.58 11.62 19.36
CA ILE A 530 13.13 10.70 18.32
C ILE A 530 14.11 10.76 17.13
N LEU A 531 14.39 9.60 16.55
CA LEU A 531 15.07 9.47 15.26
C LEU A 531 14.08 8.90 14.26
N TYR A 532 13.72 9.69 13.25
CA TYR A 532 12.82 9.29 12.19
C TYR A 532 13.61 9.04 10.90
N LEU A 533 13.63 7.78 10.44
CA LEU A 533 14.34 7.35 9.24
C LEU A 533 13.33 6.87 8.19
N MET A 534 13.15 7.65 7.14
CA MET A 534 12.25 7.32 6.04
C MET A 534 13.05 6.85 4.82
N ARG A 535 12.65 5.71 4.23
CA ARG A 535 13.28 5.09 3.06
C ARG A 535 13.44 6.05 1.89
N ASP A 536 12.40 6.82 1.61
CA ASP A 536 12.35 7.70 0.45
C ASP A 536 12.96 9.10 0.73
N SER A 537 13.37 9.37 1.98
CA SER A 537 14.10 10.59 2.34
C SER A 537 15.59 10.45 2.07
N LYS A 538 16.26 11.52 1.63
CA LYS A 538 17.70 11.50 1.32
C LYS A 538 18.56 11.06 2.53
N GLU A 539 18.24 11.57 3.72
CA GLU A 539 18.98 11.23 4.95
C GLU A 539 18.74 9.79 5.40
N GLY A 540 17.47 9.35 5.43
CA GLY A 540 17.12 7.97 5.77
C GLY A 540 17.70 6.96 4.79
N ARG A 541 17.57 7.21 3.49
CA ARG A 541 18.15 6.38 2.42
C ARG A 541 19.66 6.25 2.56
N LYS A 542 20.37 7.33 2.88
CA LYS A 542 21.82 7.29 3.10
C LYS A 542 22.18 6.36 4.27
N ILE A 543 21.45 6.44 5.39
CA ILE A 543 21.69 5.58 6.55
C ILE A 543 21.37 4.12 6.20
N PHE A 544 20.22 3.85 5.58
CA PHE A 544 19.83 2.50 5.15
C PHE A 544 20.83 1.89 4.16
N ASN A 545 21.28 2.66 3.17
CA ASN A 545 22.29 2.20 2.20
C ASN A 545 23.61 1.79 2.89
N ARG A 546 24.04 2.54 3.91
CA ARG A 546 25.25 2.20 4.69
C ARG A 546 25.04 0.97 5.58
N LEU A 547 23.84 0.77 6.14
CA LEU A 547 23.49 -0.43 6.91
C LEU A 547 23.46 -1.69 6.05
N LEU A 548 22.95 -1.60 4.81
CA LEU A 548 22.91 -2.74 3.87
C LEU A 548 24.28 -3.06 3.26
N GLY A 549 25.08 -2.03 2.98
CA GLY A 549 26.39 -2.17 2.38
C GLY A 549 26.40 -2.34 0.86
N ARG A 550 27.53 -2.01 0.24
CA ARG A 550 27.69 -1.97 -1.22
C ARG A 550 27.46 -3.32 -1.91
N ASN A 551 27.86 -4.43 -1.29
CA ASN A 551 27.76 -5.77 -1.90
C ASN A 551 26.31 -6.21 -2.06
N TRP A 552 25.48 -5.97 -1.04
CA TRP A 552 24.05 -6.27 -1.09
C TRP A 552 23.34 -5.38 -2.13
N LEU A 553 23.61 -4.07 -2.06
CA LEU A 553 22.98 -3.10 -2.96
C LEU A 553 23.33 -3.34 -4.43
N LYS A 554 24.59 -3.68 -4.76
CA LYS A 554 24.99 -4.06 -6.12
C LYS A 554 24.26 -5.29 -6.65
N LYS A 555 23.85 -6.22 -5.79
CA LYS A 555 23.21 -7.47 -6.20
C LYS A 555 21.72 -7.25 -6.49
N TYR A 556 21.02 -6.43 -5.69
CA TYR A 556 19.56 -6.39 -5.71
C TYR A 556 18.93 -5.02 -6.02
N ILE A 557 19.69 -3.92 -5.96
CA ILE A 557 19.15 -2.57 -6.08
C ILE A 557 19.76 -1.87 -7.30
N ASP A 558 18.96 -1.08 -8.02
CA ASP A 558 19.46 -0.32 -9.15
C ASP A 558 20.49 0.73 -8.69
N PRO A 559 21.67 0.82 -9.36
CA PRO A 559 22.73 1.77 -9.01
C PRO A 559 22.29 3.23 -8.84
N LEU A 560 21.22 3.65 -9.54
CA LEU A 560 20.66 5.00 -9.45
C LEU A 560 20.27 5.37 -7.99
N TYR A 561 19.91 4.41 -7.16
CA TYR A 561 19.40 4.65 -5.80
C TYR A 561 20.47 4.64 -4.69
N TYR A 562 21.72 4.27 -4.98
CA TYR A 562 22.76 4.19 -3.94
C TYR A 562 24.15 4.70 -4.33
N GLN A 563 24.45 4.93 -5.62
CA GLN A 563 25.79 5.33 -6.06
C GLN A 563 26.32 6.61 -5.39
N GLN A 564 25.45 7.55 -5.04
CA GLN A 564 25.83 8.82 -4.42
C GLN A 564 25.97 8.74 -2.89
N ASP A 565 25.54 7.65 -2.27
CA ASP A 565 25.33 7.57 -0.82
C ASP A 565 26.41 6.76 -0.07
N ILE A 566 27.30 6.05 -0.78
CA ILE A 566 28.28 5.09 -0.21
C ILE A 566 29.73 5.48 -0.49
N VAL A 567 30.59 5.40 0.54
CA VAL A 567 32.05 5.57 0.43
C VAL A 567 32.72 4.21 0.19
N GLU A 568 33.74 4.12 -0.66
CA GLU A 568 34.32 2.84 -1.12
C GLU A 568 34.84 1.90 -0.02
N SER A 569 35.16 2.43 1.16
CA SER A 569 35.76 1.69 2.28
C SER A 569 34.80 1.34 3.42
N ASP A 570 33.51 1.66 3.30
CA ASP A 570 32.55 1.55 4.41
C ASP A 570 32.12 0.10 4.64
N ARG A 571 32.38 -0.43 5.86
CA ARG A 571 31.96 -1.78 6.27
C ARG A 571 30.65 -1.69 7.07
N PRO A 572 29.60 -2.47 6.72
CA PRO A 572 28.30 -2.39 7.40
C PRO A 572 28.36 -2.63 8.90
N GLU A 573 29.20 -3.56 9.35
CA GLU A 573 29.36 -3.90 10.77
C GLU A 573 29.95 -2.75 11.58
N ASP A 574 30.95 -2.07 11.03
CA ASP A 574 31.58 -0.91 11.66
C ASP A 574 30.60 0.26 11.72
N PHE A 575 29.84 0.47 10.64
CA PHE A 575 28.80 1.49 10.60
C PHE A 575 27.65 1.21 11.58
N TRP A 576 27.28 -0.06 11.80
CA TRP A 576 26.27 -0.43 12.79
C TRP A 576 26.66 0.05 14.20
N GLN A 577 27.90 -0.18 14.61
CA GLN A 577 28.40 0.29 15.91
C GLN A 577 28.39 1.83 15.96
N GLN A 578 28.88 2.48 14.91
CA GLN A 578 28.84 3.94 14.81
C GLN A 578 27.40 4.48 14.90
N PHE A 579 26.43 3.81 14.27
CA PHE A 579 25.02 4.19 14.30
C PHE A 579 24.48 4.14 15.73
N LEU A 580 24.75 3.05 16.46
CA LEU A 580 24.32 2.91 17.85
C LEU A 580 24.97 3.93 18.79
N GLU A 581 26.23 4.29 18.57
CA GLU A 581 26.93 5.34 19.32
C GLU A 581 26.36 6.73 19.00
N THR A 582 26.22 7.06 17.72
CA THR A 582 25.76 8.37 17.23
C THR A 582 24.33 8.67 17.71
N TYR A 583 23.45 7.67 17.66
CA TYR A 583 22.04 7.81 18.02
C TYR A 583 21.71 7.18 19.38
N GLY A 584 22.70 6.88 20.22
CA GLY A 584 22.51 6.21 21.50
C GLY A 584 21.75 7.01 22.57
N GLN A 585 21.61 8.33 22.36
CA GLN A 585 20.80 9.21 23.22
C GLN A 585 19.32 9.23 22.82
N LYS A 586 18.97 8.75 21.61
CA LYS A 586 17.59 8.72 21.12
C LYS A 586 16.82 7.64 21.86
N ARG A 587 15.65 8.01 22.39
CA ARG A 587 14.76 7.09 23.13
C ARG A 587 13.81 6.34 22.20
N PHE A 588 13.57 6.85 21.00
CA PHE A 588 12.70 6.21 20.02
C PHE A 588 13.30 6.29 18.62
N ILE A 589 13.38 5.16 17.93
CA ILE A 589 13.79 5.08 16.53
C ILE A 589 12.60 4.56 15.71
N LEU A 590 12.19 5.36 14.73
CA LEU A 590 11.08 5.08 13.83
C LEU A 590 11.65 4.81 12.42
N LEU A 591 11.50 3.58 11.94
CA LEU A 591 11.86 3.18 10.58
C LEU A 591 10.60 3.17 9.71
N ASP A 592 10.56 3.96 8.64
CA ASP A 592 9.41 4.05 7.73
C ASP A 592 9.82 3.71 6.29
N GLY A 593 9.18 2.70 5.71
CA GLY A 593 9.38 2.32 4.32
C GLY A 593 8.27 1.42 3.78
N CYS A 594 8.06 1.42 2.47
CA CYS A 594 7.23 0.41 1.83
C CYS A 594 7.94 -0.95 1.96
N ARG A 595 7.19 -2.02 2.22
CA ARG A 595 7.79 -3.34 2.41
C ARG A 595 8.17 -3.95 1.08
N ASP A 596 9.39 -3.69 0.69
CA ASP A 596 10.04 -4.37 -0.41
C ASP A 596 11.07 -5.36 0.13
N ARG A 597 11.14 -6.50 -0.54
CA ARG A 597 11.93 -7.67 -0.15
C ARG A 597 13.41 -7.37 0.06
N HIS A 598 14.03 -6.69 -0.89
CA HIS A 598 15.49 -6.59 -0.96
C HIS A 598 16.05 -5.34 -0.29
N TYR A 599 15.21 -4.35 0.05
CA TYR A 599 15.63 -3.11 0.68
C TYR A 599 15.03 -2.97 2.08
N PHE A 600 13.76 -2.61 2.20
CA PHE A 600 13.20 -2.26 3.52
C PHE A 600 13.01 -3.48 4.42
N GLU A 601 12.55 -4.62 3.89
CA GLU A 601 12.45 -5.84 4.70
C GLU A 601 13.82 -6.27 5.23
N ARG A 602 14.86 -6.17 4.39
CA ARG A 602 16.23 -6.48 4.83
C ARG A 602 16.71 -5.54 5.95
N ILE A 603 16.31 -4.27 5.94
CA ILE A 603 16.58 -3.35 7.07
C ILE A 603 15.87 -3.86 8.33
N VAL A 604 14.59 -4.24 8.25
CA VAL A 604 13.84 -4.79 9.38
C VAL A 604 14.52 -6.05 9.92
N ASP A 605 14.89 -6.98 9.04
CA ASP A 605 15.64 -8.20 9.38
C ASP A 605 16.95 -7.89 10.09
N LEU A 606 17.71 -6.89 9.63
CA LEU A 606 18.98 -6.50 10.28
C LEU A 606 18.76 -6.01 11.71
N PHE A 607 17.75 -5.19 11.96
CA PHE A 607 17.41 -4.76 13.33
C PHE A 607 16.92 -5.93 14.19
N TYR A 608 16.23 -6.90 13.58
CA TYR A 608 15.79 -8.10 14.27
C TYR A 608 16.93 -9.05 14.64
N GLU A 609 17.80 -9.37 13.68
CA GLU A 609 18.99 -10.21 13.83
C GLU A 609 19.91 -9.69 14.95
N ARG A 610 19.92 -8.37 15.18
CA ARG A 610 20.71 -7.71 16.22
C ARG A 610 19.99 -7.62 17.57
N GLY A 611 18.71 -8.00 17.64
CA GLY A 611 17.89 -7.94 18.84
C GLY A 611 17.54 -6.53 19.29
N GLU A 612 17.51 -5.57 18.36
CA GLU A 612 17.16 -4.16 18.62
C GLU A 612 15.71 -3.83 18.19
N LEU A 613 15.05 -4.66 17.38
CA LEU A 613 13.68 -4.43 16.93
C LEU A 613 12.65 -4.83 18.01
N ASP A 614 11.72 -3.90 18.32
CA ASP A 614 10.70 -4.11 19.35
C ASP A 614 9.28 -4.29 18.81
N VAL A 615 8.93 -3.50 17.79
CA VAL A 615 7.57 -3.42 17.25
C VAL A 615 7.61 -3.35 15.72
N VAL A 616 6.71 -4.08 15.07
CA VAL A 616 6.42 -3.94 13.64
C VAL A 616 4.95 -3.55 13.47
N VAL A 617 4.70 -2.49 12.72
CA VAL A 617 3.35 -2.02 12.37
C VAL A 617 3.17 -2.10 10.87
N ASN A 618 2.24 -2.92 10.42
CA ASN A 618 1.88 -3.06 9.02
C ASN A 618 0.55 -2.36 8.75
N PHE A 619 0.56 -1.33 7.89
CA PHE A 619 -0.66 -0.66 7.42
C PHE A 619 -1.13 -1.30 6.11
N ARG A 620 -1.98 -2.31 6.25
CA ARG A 620 -2.49 -3.04 5.11
C ARG A 620 -3.63 -2.29 4.44
N ALA A 621 -3.52 -2.08 3.13
CA ALA A 621 -4.58 -1.49 2.31
C ALA A 621 -4.96 -2.45 1.18
N ASN A 622 -6.27 -2.58 0.95
CA ASN A 622 -6.78 -3.33 -0.19
C ASN A 622 -6.39 -2.65 -1.52
N LEU A 623 -6.45 -3.41 -2.62
CA LEU A 623 -5.98 -2.97 -3.94
C LEU A 623 -6.65 -1.66 -4.38
N SER A 624 -7.94 -1.51 -4.11
CA SER A 624 -8.69 -0.30 -4.48
C SER A 624 -8.25 0.93 -3.70
N THR A 625 -7.99 0.82 -2.39
CA THR A 625 -7.48 1.93 -1.58
C THR A 625 -6.09 2.35 -2.07
N ARG A 626 -5.20 1.38 -2.31
CA ARG A 626 -3.87 1.64 -2.85
C ARG A 626 -3.94 2.38 -4.19
N ARG A 627 -4.82 1.91 -5.08
CA ARG A 627 -5.04 2.51 -6.40
C ARG A 627 -5.51 3.96 -6.28
N LEU A 628 -6.53 4.23 -5.45
CA LEU A 628 -7.05 5.59 -5.26
C LEU A 628 -5.99 6.54 -4.66
N ASN A 629 -5.17 6.06 -3.73
CA ASN A 629 -4.05 6.83 -3.17
C ASN A 629 -3.03 7.20 -4.25
N LEU A 630 -2.64 6.23 -5.09
CA LEU A 630 -1.71 6.44 -6.19
C LEU A 630 -2.29 7.36 -7.26
N GLU A 631 -3.57 7.24 -7.61
CA GLU A 631 -4.22 8.15 -8.56
C GLU A 631 -4.30 9.60 -8.04
N ALA A 632 -4.34 9.79 -6.72
CA ALA A 632 -4.26 11.12 -6.12
C ALA A 632 -2.82 11.69 -6.13
N ARG A 633 -1.81 10.84 -5.99
CA ARG A 633 -0.39 11.23 -5.88
C ARG A 633 0.33 11.32 -7.23
N GLU A 634 0.25 10.26 -8.01
CA GLU A 634 0.97 10.08 -9.28
C GLU A 634 0.22 10.69 -10.45
N VAL A 635 -1.11 10.68 -10.39
CA VAL A 635 -2.08 11.17 -11.40
C VAL A 635 -2.02 10.42 -12.74
N ALA A 636 -0.84 10.14 -13.30
CA ALA A 636 -0.65 9.43 -14.56
C ALA A 636 -0.91 7.93 -14.43
N LEU A 637 -1.72 7.36 -15.33
CA LEU A 637 -2.13 5.95 -15.29
C LEU A 637 -0.94 4.97 -15.29
N GLU A 638 0.07 5.21 -16.13
CA GLU A 638 1.23 4.31 -16.19
C GLU A 638 2.03 4.31 -14.88
N SER A 639 2.21 5.47 -14.25
CA SER A 639 2.85 5.56 -12.94
C SER A 639 2.00 4.84 -11.89
N VAL A 640 0.67 5.00 -11.91
CA VAL A 640 -0.25 4.28 -11.01
C VAL A 640 -0.13 2.77 -11.21
N LYS A 641 -0.16 2.27 -12.46
CA LYS A 641 -0.05 0.84 -12.78
C LYS A 641 1.31 0.28 -12.35
N LEU A 642 2.40 1.01 -12.60
CA LEU A 642 3.75 0.64 -12.17
C LEU A 642 3.82 0.52 -10.64
N HIS A 643 3.34 1.54 -9.92
CA HIS A 643 3.40 1.53 -8.46
C HIS A 643 2.45 0.53 -7.80
N LEU A 644 1.32 0.22 -8.44
CA LEU A 644 0.42 -0.86 -8.02
C LEU A 644 1.05 -2.24 -8.17
N SER A 645 1.98 -2.40 -9.13
CA SER A 645 2.68 -3.67 -9.34
C SER A 645 3.70 -3.98 -8.24
N PHE A 646 4.17 -2.97 -7.49
CA PHE A 646 4.98 -3.22 -6.30
C PHE A 646 4.08 -3.80 -5.21
N LEU A 647 4.22 -5.10 -4.95
CA LEU A 647 3.50 -5.80 -3.88
C LEU A 647 4.32 -5.76 -2.59
N GLU A 648 3.65 -5.77 -1.45
CA GLU A 648 4.30 -6.04 -0.17
C GLU A 648 4.75 -7.51 -0.17
N GLU A 649 6.01 -7.71 -0.49
CA GLU A 649 6.63 -9.03 -0.53
C GLU A 649 7.88 -9.04 0.35
N PRO A 650 8.03 -10.02 1.25
CA PRO A 650 7.05 -11.05 1.60
C PRO A 650 5.84 -10.54 2.39
N SER A 651 4.74 -11.30 2.41
CA SER A 651 3.65 -11.03 3.34
C SER A 651 4.14 -11.14 4.79
N ILE A 652 3.54 -10.38 5.72
CA ILE A 652 4.02 -10.34 7.11
C ILE A 652 3.97 -11.70 7.78
N GLU A 653 2.94 -12.47 7.48
CA GLU A 653 2.72 -13.80 8.01
C GLU A 653 3.73 -14.83 7.47
N ASP A 654 4.31 -14.58 6.29
CA ASP A 654 5.33 -15.45 5.70
C ASP A 654 6.74 -15.15 6.23
N THR A 655 6.91 -14.17 7.12
CA THR A 655 8.23 -13.76 7.64
C THR A 655 8.61 -14.47 8.92
N PHE A 656 9.91 -14.62 9.15
CA PHE A 656 10.45 -15.22 10.37
C PHE A 656 10.00 -14.45 11.63
N LEU A 657 9.88 -13.13 11.53
CA LEU A 657 9.39 -12.23 12.59
C LEU A 657 8.04 -12.67 13.14
N TYR A 658 7.14 -13.10 12.24
CA TYR A 658 5.79 -13.54 12.58
C TYR A 658 5.78 -14.96 13.14
N GLN A 659 6.36 -15.91 12.41
CA GLN A 659 6.32 -17.34 12.75
C GLN A 659 6.95 -17.66 14.11
N GLU A 660 7.88 -16.85 14.57
CA GLU A 660 8.53 -17.03 15.86
C GLU A 660 7.72 -16.44 17.02
N GLY A 661 6.87 -15.43 16.76
CA GLY A 661 6.00 -14.82 17.76
C GLY A 661 6.72 -14.02 18.86
N LYS A 662 8.01 -13.65 18.67
CA LYS A 662 8.81 -12.93 19.67
C LYS A 662 8.64 -11.41 19.63
N ILE A 663 8.31 -10.82 18.48
CA ILE A 663 8.13 -9.37 18.32
C ILE A 663 6.66 -9.00 18.47
N ILE A 664 6.39 -7.79 18.96
CA ILE A 664 5.03 -7.24 18.97
C ILE A 664 4.68 -6.75 17.56
N LEU A 665 3.61 -7.32 17.01
CA LEU A 665 3.21 -7.07 15.63
C LEU A 665 1.77 -6.57 15.56
N TYR A 666 1.57 -5.46 14.89
CA TYR A 666 0.26 -4.88 14.60
C TYR A 666 0.03 -4.87 13.10
N ASP A 667 -0.86 -5.73 12.61
CA ASP A 667 -1.35 -5.68 11.23
C ASP A 667 -2.72 -5.00 11.24
N LEU A 668 -2.78 -3.81 10.62
CA LEU A 668 -3.86 -2.84 10.76
C LEU A 668 -4.55 -2.61 9.43
N ASP A 669 -5.89 -2.60 9.44
CA ASP A 669 -6.69 -2.19 8.29
C ASP A 669 -6.57 -0.67 8.06
N ASN A 670 -5.88 -0.31 6.98
CA ASN A 670 -5.64 1.05 6.52
C ASN A 670 -6.56 1.43 5.33
N SER A 671 -7.65 0.70 5.12
CA SER A 671 -8.69 1.08 4.15
C SER A 671 -9.30 2.45 4.51
N ILE A 672 -9.82 3.17 3.50
CA ILE A 672 -10.35 4.54 3.66
C ILE A 672 -11.37 4.65 4.80
N SER A 673 -12.20 3.63 5.02
CA SER A 673 -13.21 3.60 6.09
C SER A 673 -12.66 3.39 7.49
N GLY A 674 -11.48 2.76 7.63
CA GLY A 674 -10.90 2.39 8.93
C GLY A 674 -9.82 3.36 9.41
N ARG A 675 -9.49 4.38 8.61
CA ARG A 675 -8.28 5.17 8.79
C ARG A 675 -8.53 6.47 9.57
N LEU A 676 -7.61 6.76 10.49
CA LEU A 676 -7.60 8.02 11.22
C LEU A 676 -6.97 9.17 10.43
N ASN A 677 -7.48 10.38 10.65
CA ASN A 677 -6.84 11.61 10.21
C ASN A 677 -5.71 12.02 11.17
N ARG A 678 -5.04 13.15 10.87
CA ARG A 678 -3.87 13.60 11.62
C ARG A 678 -4.25 14.03 13.04
N GLU A 679 -5.37 14.73 13.20
CA GLU A 679 -5.86 15.21 14.51
C GLU A 679 -6.27 14.05 15.42
N GLU A 680 -7.05 13.09 14.91
CA GLU A 680 -7.49 11.89 15.61
C GLU A 680 -6.29 11.04 16.05
N THR A 681 -5.31 10.86 15.15
CA THR A 681 -4.08 10.15 15.49
C THR A 681 -3.32 10.88 16.60
N ALA A 682 -3.18 12.21 16.51
CA ALA A 682 -2.52 12.99 17.54
C ALA A 682 -3.24 12.94 18.90
N GLU A 683 -4.57 12.94 18.91
CA GLU A 683 -5.36 12.79 20.13
C GLU A 683 -5.16 11.41 20.78
N LEU A 684 -5.20 10.36 19.97
CA LEU A 684 -5.05 8.99 20.43
C LEU A 684 -3.67 8.78 21.11
N PHE A 685 -2.60 9.29 20.52
CA PHE A 685 -1.24 9.17 21.08
C PHE A 685 -0.93 10.15 22.24
N ARG A 686 -1.88 11.02 22.62
CA ARG A 686 -1.82 11.81 23.87
C ARG A 686 -2.44 11.10 25.07
N ARG A 687 -3.14 9.98 24.87
CA ARG A 687 -3.78 9.23 25.96
C ARG A 687 -2.71 8.66 26.91
N ARG A 688 -3.04 8.62 28.20
CA ARG A 688 -2.14 8.15 29.25
C ARG A 688 -2.09 6.62 29.31
N ALA A 689 -0.97 6.11 29.83
CA ALA A 689 -0.76 4.69 30.07
C ALA A 689 -1.86 4.09 30.98
N ILE A 690 -2.20 2.84 30.70
CA ILE A 690 -3.07 2.02 31.55
C ILE A 690 -2.17 1.06 32.33
N GLU A 691 -2.31 1.05 33.65
CA GLU A 691 -1.58 0.09 34.50
C GLU A 691 -1.93 -1.36 34.11
N GLY A 692 -0.93 -2.22 34.05
CA GLY A 692 -1.09 -3.63 33.69
C GLY A 692 -1.19 -3.92 32.19
N TRP A 693 -1.08 -2.91 31.31
CA TRP A 693 -1.11 -3.14 29.85
C TRP A 693 -0.04 -4.12 29.35
N GLY A 694 1.15 -4.10 29.96
CA GLY A 694 2.25 -5.02 29.65
C GLY A 694 1.84 -6.50 29.71
N GLU A 695 0.98 -6.87 30.68
CA GLU A 695 0.47 -8.23 30.85
C GLU A 695 -0.58 -8.64 29.82
N LEU A 696 -1.11 -7.70 29.04
CA LEU A 696 -2.09 -7.95 27.97
C LEU A 696 -1.45 -8.04 26.58
N ILE A 697 -0.18 -7.64 26.44
CA ILE A 697 0.55 -7.66 25.16
C ILE A 697 1.68 -8.69 25.13
N ARG A 698 2.21 -9.09 26.29
CA ARG A 698 3.23 -10.12 26.45
C ARG A 698 2.82 -11.06 27.59
N LEU A 699 3.50 -12.20 27.69
CA LEU A 699 3.31 -13.09 28.80
C LEU A 699 3.57 -12.35 30.13
N GLY A 700 2.54 -12.19 30.96
CA GLY A 700 2.59 -11.37 32.17
C GLY A 700 3.46 -11.94 33.30
N HIS A 701 3.23 -11.47 34.51
CA HIS A 701 4.01 -11.90 35.68
C HIS A 701 3.58 -13.29 36.17
N PHE A 702 4.56 -14.08 36.60
CA PHE A 702 4.37 -15.39 37.25
C PHE A 702 5.27 -15.42 38.49
N GLU A 703 4.70 -15.73 39.65
CA GLU A 703 5.45 -15.80 40.90
C GLU A 703 6.31 -17.07 40.95
N PRO A 704 7.63 -16.98 41.19
CA PRO A 704 8.48 -18.14 41.35
C PRO A 704 8.15 -18.91 42.64
N GLU A 705 7.92 -20.22 42.52
CA GLU A 705 7.69 -21.12 43.66
C GLU A 705 9.01 -21.73 44.18
N SER A 706 10.02 -21.85 43.32
CA SER A 706 11.34 -22.38 43.67
C SER A 706 12.44 -21.76 42.81
N PHE A 707 13.70 -21.93 43.21
CA PHE A 707 14.87 -21.39 42.52
C PHE A 707 15.89 -22.48 42.23
N TRP A 708 16.38 -22.54 41.00
CA TRP A 708 17.40 -23.52 40.58
C TRP A 708 18.73 -22.83 40.32
N SER A 709 19.82 -23.37 40.89
CA SER A 709 21.16 -22.83 40.72
C SER A 709 21.69 -23.01 39.30
N VAL A 710 22.40 -22.00 38.80
CA VAL A 710 23.09 -22.03 37.50
C VAL A 710 24.56 -22.35 37.71
N THR A 711 25.08 -23.36 37.03
CA THR A 711 26.53 -23.65 36.99
C THR A 711 27.12 -23.22 35.65
N ALA A 712 28.16 -22.38 35.70
CA ALA A 712 28.84 -21.88 34.50
C ALA A 712 30.10 -22.69 34.18
N GLU A 713 30.27 -23.09 32.92
CA GLU A 713 31.43 -23.85 32.43
C GLU A 713 31.96 -23.22 31.13
N GLU A 714 33.27 -23.22 30.92
CA GLU A 714 33.87 -22.83 29.64
C GLU A 714 33.72 -23.94 28.59
N ILE A 715 33.59 -23.56 27.32
CA ILE A 715 33.48 -24.52 26.21
C ILE A 715 34.65 -24.42 25.24
N GLU A 716 35.07 -25.58 24.75
CA GLU A 716 36.01 -25.70 23.64
C GLU A 716 35.24 -25.57 22.32
N ILE A 717 35.72 -24.68 21.45
CA ILE A 717 35.16 -24.44 20.12
C ILE A 717 36.26 -24.63 19.08
N GLU A 718 36.02 -25.51 18.12
CA GLU A 718 36.86 -25.66 16.93
C GLU A 718 36.18 -25.01 15.73
N GLU A 719 36.90 -24.19 14.98
CA GLU A 719 36.39 -23.46 13.82
C GLU A 719 37.05 -23.97 12.53
N LYS A 720 36.24 -24.20 11.49
CA LYS A 720 36.69 -24.53 10.13
C LYS A 720 35.83 -23.83 9.08
N GLU A 721 36.31 -23.82 7.84
CA GLU A 721 35.55 -23.41 6.67
C GLU A 721 34.83 -24.62 6.05
N PHE A 722 33.66 -24.38 5.45
CA PHE A 722 32.92 -25.39 4.70
C PHE A 722 32.74 -24.95 3.25
N SER A 723 32.45 -25.89 2.35
CA SER A 723 32.20 -25.60 0.93
C SER A 723 30.76 -25.90 0.53
N LEU A 724 30.30 -25.24 -0.53
CA LEU A 724 28.99 -25.40 -1.13
C LEU A 724 29.11 -26.00 -2.54
N GLU A 725 28.32 -27.03 -2.82
CA GLU A 725 28.16 -27.63 -4.15
C GLU A 725 26.74 -27.39 -4.66
N SER A 726 26.57 -27.03 -5.93
CA SER A 726 25.23 -26.86 -6.52
C SER A 726 24.61 -28.21 -6.89
N ALA A 727 23.33 -28.38 -6.56
CA ALA A 727 22.48 -29.47 -7.04
C ALA A 727 21.39 -28.95 -7.99
N THR A 728 20.87 -29.82 -8.85
CA THR A 728 19.82 -29.50 -9.83
C THR A 728 18.46 -29.33 -9.17
N TRP A 729 17.71 -28.32 -9.57
CA TRP A 729 16.32 -28.13 -9.14
C TRP A 729 15.42 -29.24 -9.69
N PRO A 730 14.59 -29.90 -8.85
CA PRO A 730 13.77 -31.03 -9.28
C PRO A 730 12.46 -30.61 -9.98
N GLU A 731 11.92 -31.51 -10.79
CA GLU A 731 10.57 -31.39 -11.34
C GLU A 731 9.51 -31.47 -10.23
N SER A 732 8.37 -30.82 -10.46
CA SER A 732 7.25 -30.79 -9.53
C SER A 732 5.90 -31.05 -10.19
N SER A 733 4.96 -31.58 -9.42
CA SER A 733 3.55 -31.72 -9.81
C SER A 733 2.66 -31.00 -8.81
N ILE A 734 1.55 -30.42 -9.29
CA ILE A 734 0.60 -29.66 -8.46
C ILE A 734 -0.74 -30.39 -8.51
N THR A 735 -1.30 -30.69 -7.34
CA THR A 735 -2.64 -31.26 -7.18
C THR A 735 -3.47 -30.39 -6.23
N PRO A 736 -4.81 -30.37 -6.38
CA PRO A 736 -5.68 -29.64 -5.46
C PRO A 736 -5.72 -30.32 -4.09
N LEU A 737 -5.74 -29.51 -3.03
CA LEU A 737 -5.97 -29.96 -1.65
C LEU A 737 -7.49 -29.96 -1.36
N LEU A 738 -7.96 -31.04 -0.75
CA LEU A 738 -9.27 -31.07 -0.10
C LEU A 738 -9.07 -30.96 1.41
N SER A 739 -9.87 -30.09 2.02
CA SER A 739 -9.87 -29.88 3.47
C SER A 739 -11.28 -30.01 4.03
N GLU A 740 -11.37 -30.59 5.23
CA GLU A 740 -12.58 -30.68 6.02
C GLU A 740 -12.62 -29.55 7.05
N GLU A 741 -13.81 -29.04 7.33
CA GLU A 741 -14.04 -27.94 8.26
C GLU A 741 -14.90 -28.40 9.44
N GLU A 742 -14.48 -28.04 10.65
CA GLU A 742 -15.20 -28.29 11.91
C GLU A 742 -15.22 -27.03 12.77
N ILE A 743 -16.34 -26.76 13.46
CA ILE A 743 -16.44 -25.67 14.44
C ILE A 743 -16.34 -26.30 15.83
N LEU A 744 -15.39 -25.83 16.63
CA LEU A 744 -15.15 -26.31 17.99
C LEU A 744 -15.71 -25.33 19.02
N GLU A 745 -16.17 -25.85 20.16
CA GLU A 745 -16.64 -25.02 21.27
C GLU A 745 -15.61 -24.96 22.40
N PRO A 746 -15.11 -23.77 22.78
CA PRO A 746 -14.19 -23.63 23.90
C PRO A 746 -14.91 -23.76 25.24
N ARG A 747 -14.43 -24.65 26.11
CA ARG A 747 -14.85 -24.73 27.51
C ARG A 747 -14.04 -23.76 28.36
N LEU A 748 -14.67 -22.66 28.78
CA LEU A 748 -14.03 -21.66 29.65
C LEU A 748 -13.75 -22.23 31.04
N ASN A 749 -12.64 -21.79 31.65
CA ASN A 749 -12.29 -22.18 33.01
C ASN A 749 -13.30 -21.63 34.03
N GLN A 750 -13.88 -22.52 34.83
CA GLN A 750 -14.86 -22.20 35.87
C GLN A 750 -14.25 -22.14 37.27
N ASN A 751 -13.03 -22.67 37.48
CA ASN A 751 -12.40 -22.81 38.78
C ASN A 751 -11.00 -22.17 38.80
N LEU A 752 -10.98 -20.86 38.97
CA LEU A 752 -9.74 -20.08 39.03
C LEU A 752 -8.89 -20.38 40.27
N ASP A 753 -9.45 -20.95 41.34
CA ASP A 753 -8.68 -21.29 42.54
C ASP A 753 -7.76 -22.49 42.30
N GLN A 754 -8.22 -23.46 41.50
CA GLN A 754 -7.46 -24.66 41.17
C GLN A 754 -6.52 -24.47 39.97
N GLU A 755 -6.94 -23.76 38.93
CA GLU A 755 -6.13 -23.51 37.74
C GLU A 755 -6.14 -22.01 37.37
N PRO A 756 -5.47 -21.14 38.14
CA PRO A 756 -5.54 -19.68 37.97
C PRO A 756 -4.96 -19.17 36.63
N HIS A 757 -4.14 -20.00 35.97
CA HIS A 757 -3.47 -19.67 34.71
C HIS A 757 -4.18 -20.23 33.47
N LEU A 758 -5.24 -21.04 33.63
CA LEU A 758 -5.98 -21.62 32.51
C LEU A 758 -7.12 -20.69 32.09
N LEU A 759 -7.18 -20.34 30.80
CA LEU A 759 -8.29 -19.58 30.21
C LEU A 759 -9.40 -20.51 29.72
N SER A 760 -9.06 -21.47 28.87
CA SER A 760 -10.03 -22.36 28.23
C SER A 760 -9.40 -23.67 27.74
N THR A 761 -10.23 -24.71 27.65
CA THR A 761 -9.92 -26.01 27.04
C THR A 761 -10.81 -26.24 25.83
N ILE A 762 -10.24 -26.68 24.72
CA ILE A 762 -10.94 -27.00 23.47
C ILE A 762 -10.69 -28.47 23.17
N PHE A 763 -11.73 -29.30 23.19
CA PHE A 763 -11.62 -30.73 22.98
C PHE A 763 -11.58 -31.07 21.48
N LEU A 764 -10.85 -32.12 21.13
CA LEU A 764 -10.64 -32.56 19.75
C LEU A 764 -11.08 -34.02 19.61
N ASP A 765 -12.02 -34.28 18.72
CA ASP A 765 -12.60 -35.62 18.55
C ASP A 765 -11.81 -36.48 17.55
N GLN A 766 -11.27 -35.86 16.49
CA GLN A 766 -10.66 -36.59 15.37
C GLN A 766 -9.14 -36.40 15.22
N LEU A 767 -8.52 -35.55 16.05
CA LEU A 767 -7.10 -35.20 15.99
C LEU A 767 -6.41 -35.48 17.33
N GLU A 768 -5.17 -35.97 17.27
CA GLU A 768 -4.20 -36.05 18.35
C GLU A 768 -2.95 -35.20 18.00
N PRO A 769 -3.03 -33.86 18.10
CA PRO A 769 -1.95 -32.97 17.65
C PRO A 769 -0.62 -33.28 18.33
N GLU A 770 0.44 -33.32 17.53
CA GLU A 770 1.80 -33.61 17.98
C GLU A 770 2.73 -32.40 17.88
N ARG A 771 2.54 -31.55 16.86
CA ARG A 771 3.31 -30.30 16.68
C ARG A 771 2.45 -29.09 16.35
N LEU A 772 2.89 -27.92 16.80
CA LEU A 772 2.23 -26.64 16.61
C LEU A 772 3.16 -25.60 15.97
N TYR A 773 2.59 -24.74 15.15
CA TYR A 773 3.25 -23.62 14.48
C TYR A 773 2.37 -22.37 14.52
N LEU A 774 2.99 -21.19 14.62
CA LEU A 774 2.28 -19.94 14.30
C LEU A 774 2.12 -19.87 12.79
N TYR A 775 0.87 -19.97 12.32
CA TYR A 775 0.59 -20.10 10.89
C TYR A 775 0.29 -18.76 10.24
N ALA A 776 -0.64 -17.99 10.82
CA ALA A 776 -0.98 -16.63 10.42
C ALA A 776 -1.74 -15.93 11.54
N GLN A 777 -2.14 -14.67 11.35
CA GLN A 777 -2.78 -13.88 12.41
C GLN A 777 -4.01 -14.58 13.00
N ASN A 778 -3.97 -14.87 14.30
CA ASN A 778 -4.98 -15.65 15.04
C ASN A 778 -5.19 -17.09 14.50
N GLN A 779 -4.20 -17.66 13.80
CA GLN A 779 -4.23 -19.00 13.26
C GLN A 779 -3.02 -19.82 13.72
N ILE A 780 -3.28 -21.05 14.12
CA ILE A 780 -2.28 -22.02 14.56
C ILE A 780 -2.31 -23.20 13.60
N GLY A 781 -1.15 -23.52 13.04
CA GLY A 781 -0.97 -24.66 12.17
C GLY A 781 -0.42 -25.83 12.96
N GLY A 782 -0.60 -27.06 12.49
CA GLY A 782 0.01 -28.20 13.14
C GLY A 782 -0.11 -29.51 12.38
N VAL A 783 0.53 -30.52 12.96
CA VAL A 783 0.54 -31.89 12.46
C VAL A 783 0.04 -32.81 13.56
N ASP A 784 -0.89 -33.68 13.19
CA ASP A 784 -1.43 -34.76 14.01
C ASP A 784 -0.49 -35.97 13.98
N LYS A 785 -0.55 -36.79 15.03
CA LYS A 785 0.20 -38.05 15.16
C LYS A 785 -0.03 -39.02 13.99
N LYS A 786 -1.18 -38.98 13.33
CA LYS A 786 -1.48 -39.81 12.14
C LYS A 786 -1.04 -39.17 10.81
N GLY A 787 -0.36 -38.02 10.86
CA GLY A 787 0.13 -37.29 9.69
C GLY A 787 -0.91 -36.39 9.00
N LYS A 788 -2.05 -36.12 9.65
CA LYS A 788 -3.00 -35.09 9.17
C LYS A 788 -2.46 -33.69 9.49
N PHE A 789 -2.57 -32.78 8.54
CA PHE A 789 -2.24 -31.37 8.76
C PHE A 789 -3.51 -30.61 9.16
N PHE A 790 -3.38 -29.58 9.97
CA PHE A 790 -4.51 -28.73 10.33
C PHE A 790 -4.13 -27.26 10.47
N VAL A 791 -5.14 -26.40 10.32
CA VAL A 791 -5.09 -24.97 10.67
C VAL A 791 -6.29 -24.67 11.57
N PHE A 792 -6.03 -24.13 12.75
CA PHE A 792 -7.01 -23.78 13.76
C PHE A 792 -7.10 -22.25 13.92
N THR A 793 -8.31 -21.71 13.90
CA THR A 793 -8.59 -20.26 14.02
C THR A 793 -9.04 -19.91 15.44
N LEU A 794 -8.47 -18.85 16.03
CA LEU A 794 -8.82 -18.40 17.39
C LEU A 794 -10.00 -17.43 17.45
N ILE A 795 -10.52 -16.99 16.29
CA ILE A 795 -11.58 -15.97 16.21
C ILE A 795 -12.95 -16.60 16.41
N ASP A 796 -13.17 -17.75 15.79
CA ASP A 796 -14.42 -18.50 15.78
C ASP A 796 -14.22 -19.99 16.01
N TYR A 797 -13.03 -20.38 16.49
CA TYR A 797 -12.70 -21.75 16.91
C TYR A 797 -12.91 -22.79 15.78
N ARG A 798 -12.66 -22.39 14.52
CA ARG A 798 -12.75 -23.28 13.36
C ARG A 798 -11.47 -24.07 13.18
N LEU A 799 -11.62 -25.32 12.78
CA LEU A 799 -10.54 -26.26 12.50
C LEU A 799 -10.66 -26.71 11.04
N PHE A 800 -9.62 -26.46 10.26
CA PHE A 800 -9.44 -26.99 8.91
C PHE A 800 -8.48 -28.15 8.97
N THR A 801 -8.85 -29.32 8.44
CA THR A 801 -8.00 -30.51 8.42
C THR A 801 -7.78 -31.01 7.01
N SER A 802 -6.58 -31.51 6.71
CA SER A 802 -6.30 -32.10 5.40
C SER A 802 -6.86 -33.52 5.31
N CYS A 803 -7.38 -33.89 4.14
CA CYS A 803 -7.80 -35.27 3.87
C CYS A 803 -6.62 -36.23 3.61
N LEU A 804 -5.37 -35.76 3.69
CA LEU A 804 -4.17 -36.56 3.47
C LEU A 804 -3.97 -37.54 4.64
N GLN A 805 -4.00 -38.83 4.36
CA GLN A 805 -3.74 -39.90 5.32
C GLN A 805 -2.43 -40.61 4.98
N THR A 806 -1.31 -39.95 5.28
CA THR A 806 0.03 -40.49 5.06
C THR A 806 0.89 -40.26 6.28
N GLU A 807 1.67 -41.27 6.68
CA GLU A 807 2.67 -41.12 7.74
C GLU A 807 3.71 -40.06 7.34
N VAL A 808 3.92 -39.07 8.21
CA VAL A 808 4.84 -37.95 7.99
C VAL A 808 6.11 -38.18 8.80
N ARG A 809 7.29 -38.12 8.15
CA ARG A 809 8.59 -38.39 8.83
C ARG A 809 9.37 -37.16 9.26
N ALA A 810 9.25 -36.08 8.52
CA ALA A 810 9.94 -34.82 8.77
C ALA A 810 9.06 -33.69 8.25
N GLU A 811 8.96 -32.61 9.02
CA GLU A 811 8.05 -31.51 8.78
C GLU A 811 8.65 -30.16 9.21
N ALA A 812 8.31 -29.10 8.48
CA ALA A 812 8.59 -27.71 8.82
C ALA A 812 7.53 -26.79 8.21
N LEU A 813 7.39 -25.57 8.72
CA LEU A 813 6.51 -24.55 8.15
C LEU A 813 7.34 -23.47 7.43
N LEU A 814 7.26 -23.41 6.10
CA LEU A 814 7.92 -22.39 5.29
C LEU A 814 6.88 -21.34 4.83
N GLY A 815 6.89 -20.18 5.47
CA GLY A 815 5.81 -19.18 5.33
C GLY A 815 4.48 -19.81 5.76
N ARG A 816 3.55 -19.98 4.82
CA ARG A 816 2.27 -20.67 5.06
C ARG A 816 2.15 -22.03 4.37
N ASN A 817 3.28 -22.63 3.99
CA ASN A 817 3.35 -23.95 3.38
C ASN A 817 3.97 -24.97 4.34
N PHE A 818 3.27 -26.06 4.61
CA PHE A 818 3.85 -27.19 5.33
C PHE A 818 4.75 -27.99 4.39
N CYS A 819 6.05 -28.03 4.70
CA CYS A 819 7.04 -28.82 3.98
C CYS A 819 7.23 -30.14 4.70
N PHE A 820 7.06 -31.28 4.01
CA PHE A 820 7.21 -32.59 4.62
C PHE A 820 7.56 -33.70 3.63
N GLN A 821 7.90 -34.88 4.15
CA GLN A 821 8.02 -36.10 3.36
C GLN A 821 6.95 -37.11 3.75
N GLU A 822 6.24 -37.61 2.73
CA GLU A 822 5.31 -38.75 2.82
C GLU A 822 6.07 -40.08 2.92
N LYS A 823 5.36 -41.21 2.87
CA LYS A 823 6.00 -42.54 2.79
C LYS A 823 6.87 -42.71 1.54
N GLU A 824 6.47 -42.09 0.43
CA GLU A 824 7.24 -42.09 -0.82
C GLU A 824 8.37 -41.06 -0.78
N PRO A 825 9.53 -41.35 -1.41
CA PRO A 825 10.64 -40.42 -1.47
C PRO A 825 10.28 -39.15 -2.25
N GLY A 826 10.82 -38.01 -1.83
CA GLY A 826 10.47 -36.69 -2.34
C GLY A 826 10.19 -35.68 -1.23
N LEU A 827 9.93 -34.44 -1.63
CA LEU A 827 9.51 -33.34 -0.77
C LEU A 827 8.11 -32.87 -1.19
N THR A 828 7.20 -32.75 -0.25
CA THR A 828 5.83 -32.27 -0.46
C THR A 828 5.62 -30.94 0.25
N LEU A 829 5.00 -29.98 -0.44
CA LEU A 829 4.54 -28.71 0.11
C LEU A 829 3.01 -28.69 0.10
N LEU A 830 2.39 -28.46 1.26
CA LEU A 830 0.94 -28.33 1.41
C LEU A 830 0.58 -26.91 1.81
N SER A 831 -0.32 -26.30 1.04
CA SER A 831 -0.84 -24.94 1.29
C SER A 831 -2.34 -24.99 1.51
N PHE A 832 -2.81 -24.62 2.71
CA PHE A 832 -4.24 -24.39 2.95
C PHE A 832 -4.73 -23.08 2.31
N GLU A 833 -3.88 -22.06 2.21
CA GLU A 833 -4.25 -20.80 1.56
C GLU A 833 -4.49 -20.99 0.06
N ARG A 834 -3.58 -21.69 -0.62
CA ARG A 834 -3.68 -21.93 -2.08
C ARG A 834 -4.51 -23.17 -2.41
N GLU A 835 -4.89 -23.95 -1.40
CA GLU A 835 -5.53 -25.26 -1.53
C GLU A 835 -4.82 -26.17 -2.54
N GLN A 836 -3.50 -26.26 -2.41
CA GLN A 836 -2.65 -26.99 -3.34
C GLN A 836 -1.63 -27.83 -2.59
N VAL A 837 -1.27 -28.95 -3.21
CA VAL A 837 -0.18 -29.81 -2.82
C VAL A 837 0.82 -29.84 -3.97
N ILE A 838 2.06 -29.45 -3.69
CA ILE A 838 3.17 -29.48 -4.65
C ILE A 838 4.09 -30.63 -4.25
N LYS A 839 4.30 -31.58 -5.15
CA LYS A 839 5.20 -32.73 -4.92
C LYS A 839 6.44 -32.61 -5.78
N TYR A 840 7.61 -32.61 -5.17
CA TYR A 840 8.92 -32.67 -5.81
C TYR A 840 9.46 -34.10 -5.75
N ASN A 841 9.92 -34.61 -6.89
CA ASN A 841 10.43 -35.99 -7.03
C ASN A 841 11.85 -36.20 -6.48
N TRP A 842 12.32 -35.30 -5.61
CA TRP A 842 13.64 -35.34 -4.98
C TRP A 842 13.52 -34.81 -3.54
N PRO A 843 14.25 -35.38 -2.57
CA PRO A 843 15.32 -36.39 -2.67
C PRO A 843 14.80 -37.82 -2.78
N ALA A 844 15.56 -38.68 -3.49
CA ALA A 844 15.29 -40.12 -3.55
C ALA A 844 15.52 -40.85 -2.21
N ARG A 845 16.28 -40.22 -1.30
CA ARG A 845 16.58 -40.75 0.03
C ARG A 845 15.62 -40.19 1.07
N PRO A 846 15.33 -40.94 2.15
CA PRO A 846 14.47 -40.42 3.21
C PRO A 846 15.10 -39.21 3.90
N ILE A 847 14.25 -38.22 4.18
CA ILE A 847 14.56 -37.02 4.92
C ILE A 847 14.54 -37.35 6.41
N LEU A 848 15.60 -36.97 7.11
CA LEU A 848 15.74 -37.13 8.56
C LEU A 848 15.16 -35.92 9.30
N ARG A 849 15.46 -34.70 8.85
CA ARG A 849 15.00 -33.44 9.45
C ARG A 849 14.81 -32.34 8.41
N LEU A 850 13.83 -31.48 8.67
CA LEU A 850 13.56 -30.24 7.96
C LEU A 850 13.57 -29.07 8.95
N ALA A 851 14.07 -27.92 8.51
CA ALA A 851 13.87 -26.66 9.22
C ALA A 851 13.79 -25.52 8.21
N ALA A 852 12.90 -24.57 8.45
CA ALA A 852 12.61 -23.49 7.55
C ALA A 852 13.20 -22.17 8.08
N LEU A 853 13.77 -21.39 7.17
CA LEU A 853 14.05 -19.96 7.34
C LEU A 853 13.13 -19.21 6.35
N PRO A 854 11.87 -18.92 6.77
CA PRO A 854 10.91 -18.20 5.95
C PRO A 854 11.43 -16.88 5.38
N PRO A 855 10.93 -16.48 4.20
CA PRO A 855 9.87 -17.15 3.44
C PRO A 855 10.37 -18.23 2.47
N TRP A 856 11.67 -18.32 2.21
CA TRP A 856 12.18 -18.97 0.98
C TRP A 856 13.22 -20.05 1.18
N HIS A 857 13.79 -20.16 2.38
CA HIS A 857 14.92 -21.08 2.62
C HIS A 857 14.47 -22.30 3.42
N LEU A 858 14.80 -23.49 2.94
CA LEU A 858 14.53 -24.75 3.63
C LEU A 858 15.82 -25.55 3.76
N PHE A 859 16.18 -25.90 4.99
CA PHE A 859 17.27 -26.81 5.29
C PHE A 859 16.76 -28.25 5.38
N MET A 860 17.45 -29.14 4.70
CA MET A 860 17.09 -30.54 4.58
C MET A 860 18.27 -31.44 4.93
N ILE A 861 18.08 -32.34 5.89
CA ILE A 861 19.05 -33.36 6.26
C ILE A 861 18.51 -34.71 5.83
N LEU A 862 19.28 -35.45 5.05
CA LEU A 862 18.95 -36.81 4.62
C LEU A 862 19.44 -37.84 5.65
N GLN A 863 18.88 -39.05 5.63
CA GLN A 863 19.28 -40.14 6.54
C GLN A 863 20.77 -40.52 6.47
N ASP A 864 21.44 -40.22 5.36
CA ASP A 864 22.87 -40.46 5.19
C ASP A 864 23.74 -39.30 5.73
N GLY A 865 23.14 -38.31 6.38
CA GLY A 865 23.79 -37.13 6.94
C GLY A 865 24.11 -36.02 5.94
N ALA A 866 23.67 -36.11 4.68
CA ALA A 866 23.86 -35.02 3.72
C ALA A 866 22.93 -33.83 4.06
N LEU A 867 23.48 -32.62 4.02
CA LEU A 867 22.78 -31.36 4.33
C LEU A 867 22.62 -30.51 3.07
N TYR A 868 21.38 -30.13 2.77
CA TYR A 868 21.03 -29.31 1.62
C TYR A 868 20.29 -28.05 2.07
N LEU A 869 20.62 -26.93 1.43
CA LEU A 869 19.88 -25.67 1.48
C LEU A 869 19.08 -25.53 0.19
N TRP A 870 17.76 -25.47 0.31
CA TRP A 870 16.86 -25.09 -0.76
C TRP A 870 16.59 -23.61 -0.68
N ASP A 871 16.74 -22.94 -1.82
CA ASP A 871 16.35 -21.57 -2.04
C ASP A 871 15.21 -21.59 -3.07
N PHE A 872 13.98 -21.41 -2.58
CA PHE A 872 12.78 -21.40 -3.41
C PHE A 872 12.63 -20.12 -4.24
N GLU A 873 13.35 -19.04 -3.90
CA GLU A 873 13.36 -17.83 -4.71
C GLU A 873 14.21 -18.06 -5.95
N GLU A 874 15.49 -18.41 -5.75
CA GLU A 874 16.47 -18.53 -6.83
C GLU A 874 16.35 -19.89 -7.55
N GLN A 875 15.41 -20.75 -7.12
CA GLN A 875 15.25 -22.14 -7.55
C GLN A 875 16.58 -22.90 -7.54
N LYS A 876 17.32 -22.76 -6.44
CA LYS A 876 18.66 -23.32 -6.28
C LYS A 876 18.72 -24.26 -5.09
N ILE A 877 19.44 -25.37 -5.26
CA ILE A 877 19.77 -26.27 -4.16
C ILE A 877 21.28 -26.27 -3.97
N SER A 878 21.73 -26.08 -2.74
CA SER A 878 23.15 -26.09 -2.37
C SER A 878 23.44 -27.20 -1.34
N HIS A 879 24.34 -28.11 -1.68
CA HIS A 879 24.86 -29.15 -0.79
C HIS A 879 25.99 -28.58 0.07
N ILE A 880 25.90 -28.75 1.40
CA ILE A 880 26.86 -28.23 2.37
C ILE A 880 27.83 -29.35 2.77
N ILE A 881 29.11 -29.21 2.44
CA ILE A 881 30.12 -30.23 2.73
C ILE A 881 30.79 -29.97 4.08
N PHE A 882 30.67 -30.92 4.99
CA PHE A 882 31.32 -30.85 6.30
C PHE A 882 32.84 -31.07 6.21
N PRO A 883 33.66 -30.23 6.86
CA PRO A 883 35.12 -30.36 6.83
C PRO A 883 35.66 -31.49 7.71
N TRP A 884 34.84 -32.09 8.60
CA TRP A 884 35.24 -33.21 9.47
C TRP A 884 34.80 -34.60 8.94
N GLY A 885 34.20 -34.67 7.74
CA GLY A 885 33.66 -35.91 7.17
C GLY A 885 32.36 -36.40 7.84
N LYS A 886 31.64 -37.32 7.19
CA LYS A 886 30.38 -37.89 7.71
C LYS A 886 30.66 -38.83 8.89
N LYS A 887 30.30 -38.45 10.13
CA LYS A 887 30.37 -39.41 11.25
C LYS A 887 29.24 -39.40 12.28
N ASN A 888 28.41 -38.36 12.41
CA ASN A 888 27.41 -38.32 13.49
C ASN A 888 25.99 -38.06 12.95
N LEU A 889 25.02 -38.84 13.44
CA LEU A 889 23.61 -38.73 13.05
C LEU A 889 23.03 -37.48 13.72
N ILE A 890 22.69 -36.46 12.93
CA ILE A 890 22.11 -35.21 13.44
C ILE A 890 20.68 -35.48 13.89
N ASN A 891 20.40 -35.30 15.18
CA ASN A 891 19.10 -35.60 15.79
C ASN A 891 18.20 -34.36 15.92
N SER A 892 18.78 -33.16 15.97
CA SER A 892 18.06 -31.90 16.18
C SER A 892 18.68 -30.74 15.38
N MET A 893 17.85 -29.75 15.04
CA MET A 893 18.20 -28.60 14.20
C MET A 893 17.46 -27.37 14.70
N ALA A 894 18.15 -26.24 14.81
CA ALA A 894 17.59 -24.94 15.15
C ALA A 894 18.16 -23.86 14.22
N ILE A 895 17.36 -22.83 13.93
CA ILE A 895 17.73 -21.76 13.00
C ILE A 895 17.65 -20.42 13.74
N GLU A 896 18.71 -19.61 13.61
CA GLU A 896 18.69 -18.19 14.02
C GLU A 896 18.52 -17.31 12.76
N PRO A 897 17.79 -16.18 12.86
CA PRO A 897 17.76 -15.15 11.83
C PRO A 897 19.14 -14.80 11.28
N GLY A 898 19.23 -14.51 9.98
CA GLY A 898 20.52 -14.17 9.34
C GLY A 898 21.32 -15.37 8.86
N HIS A 899 20.64 -16.46 8.47
CA HIS A 899 21.24 -17.63 7.80
C HIS A 899 22.24 -18.39 8.68
N ARG A 900 21.94 -18.49 9.98
CA ARG A 900 22.72 -19.28 10.94
C ARG A 900 21.97 -20.54 11.30
N LEU A 901 22.68 -21.67 11.22
CA LEU A 901 22.11 -23.00 11.41
C LEU A 901 22.84 -23.71 12.55
N TYR A 902 22.09 -24.21 13.52
CA TYR A 902 22.59 -25.06 14.59
C TYR A 902 22.14 -26.50 14.35
N LEU A 903 23.08 -27.42 14.43
CA LEU A 903 22.87 -28.85 14.24
C LEU A 903 23.40 -29.58 15.46
N ALA A 904 22.60 -30.45 16.05
CA ALA A 904 23.04 -31.29 17.15
C ALA A 904 23.04 -32.76 16.76
N SER A 905 24.12 -33.43 17.16
CA SER A 905 24.19 -34.89 17.33
C SER A 905 24.06 -35.20 18.83
N GLU A 906 24.17 -36.47 19.23
CA GLU A 906 24.07 -36.85 20.65
C GLU A 906 25.13 -36.18 21.55
N GLU A 907 26.34 -35.89 21.05
CA GLU A 907 27.44 -35.34 21.87
C GLU A 907 28.08 -34.06 21.30
N GLU A 908 27.78 -33.71 20.04
CA GLU A 908 28.39 -32.57 19.35
C GLU A 908 27.32 -31.60 18.83
N ILE A 909 27.63 -30.31 18.91
CA ILE A 909 26.88 -29.22 18.27
C ILE A 909 27.74 -28.60 17.18
N PHE A 910 27.15 -28.42 16.01
CA PHE A 910 27.70 -27.66 14.90
C PHE A 910 26.93 -26.35 14.74
N HIS A 911 27.64 -25.25 14.59
CA HIS A 911 27.07 -23.93 14.30
C HIS A 911 27.62 -23.44 12.96
N LEU A 912 26.76 -23.31 11.96
CA LEU A 912 27.10 -22.87 10.62
C LEU A 912 26.67 -21.41 10.44
N ASP A 913 27.60 -20.55 10.05
CA ASP A 913 27.36 -19.17 9.62
C ASP A 913 27.51 -19.13 8.09
N LEU A 914 26.38 -19.15 7.37
CA LEU A 914 26.36 -19.19 5.91
C LEU A 914 26.95 -17.93 5.27
N ASN A 915 26.78 -16.78 5.93
CA ASN A 915 27.29 -15.51 5.42
C ASN A 915 28.82 -15.45 5.47
N LYS A 916 29.42 -16.09 6.47
CA LYS A 916 30.89 -16.15 6.64
C LYS A 916 31.53 -17.39 6.02
N GLY A 917 30.76 -18.41 5.63
CA GLY A 917 31.29 -19.69 5.16
C GLY A 917 32.01 -20.49 6.25
N LYS A 918 31.62 -20.28 7.52
CA LYS A 918 32.30 -20.83 8.70
C LYS A 918 31.41 -21.83 9.43
N ILE A 919 32.03 -22.87 9.97
CA ILE A 919 31.39 -23.86 10.82
C ILE A 919 32.18 -24.03 12.12
N LEU A 920 31.48 -23.91 13.24
CA LEU A 920 32.01 -24.16 14.58
C LEU A 920 31.57 -25.54 15.07
N ARG A 921 32.41 -26.20 15.84
CA ARG A 921 32.12 -27.48 16.50
C ARG A 921 32.37 -27.36 18.00
N THR A 922 31.40 -27.78 18.79
CA THR A 922 31.48 -27.85 20.26
C THR A 922 31.13 -29.27 20.72
N ARG A 923 31.93 -29.81 21.65
CA ARG A 923 31.75 -31.16 22.20
C ARG A 923 31.33 -31.09 23.66
N PHE A 924 30.34 -31.88 24.04
CA PHE A 924 29.91 -32.02 25.42
C PHE A 924 30.36 -33.38 25.96
N LYS A 925 31.00 -33.38 27.13
CA LYS A 925 31.37 -34.62 27.84
C LYS A 925 30.21 -35.03 28.75
N GLU A 926 29.93 -36.33 28.84
CA GLU A 926 29.01 -36.93 29.84
C GLU A 926 27.54 -36.46 29.77
N THR A 927 27.12 -35.84 28.67
CA THR A 927 25.73 -35.37 28.46
C THR A 927 25.25 -35.75 27.06
N LEU A 928 24.00 -36.22 26.98
CA LEU A 928 23.35 -36.59 25.72
C LEU A 928 22.38 -35.49 25.30
N ILE A 929 22.62 -34.87 24.15
CA ILE A 929 21.76 -33.82 23.60
C ILE A 929 20.48 -34.44 23.05
N GLN A 930 19.34 -34.01 23.58
CA GLN A 930 18.02 -34.45 23.17
C GLN A 930 17.42 -33.52 22.12
N ALA A 931 17.51 -32.21 22.35
CA ALA A 931 16.98 -31.19 21.46
C ALA A 931 17.73 -29.86 21.62
N ILE A 932 17.64 -29.01 20.62
CA ILE A 932 18.18 -27.65 20.64
C ILE A 932 17.11 -26.64 20.21
N GLU A 933 17.17 -25.44 20.78
CA GLU A 933 16.29 -24.32 20.47
C GLU A 933 17.13 -23.03 20.43
N TYR A 934 16.93 -22.19 19.43
CA TYR A 934 17.72 -20.95 19.30
C TYR A 934 17.31 -19.90 20.33
N LEU A 935 18.32 -19.19 20.86
CA LEU A 935 18.15 -18.03 21.74
C LEU A 935 18.72 -16.77 21.07
N PRO A 936 18.09 -15.59 21.23
CA PRO A 936 18.62 -14.34 20.69
C PRO A 936 20.07 -14.06 21.11
N ARG A 937 20.82 -13.36 20.25
CA ARG A 937 22.21 -12.94 20.46
C ARG A 937 23.20 -14.11 20.45
N ASN A 938 23.14 -14.97 19.43
CA ASN A 938 24.11 -16.06 19.21
C ASN A 938 24.21 -17.02 20.42
N LYS A 939 23.05 -17.32 21.02
CA LYS A 939 22.91 -18.27 22.12
C LYS A 939 22.07 -19.46 21.67
N LEU A 940 22.29 -20.61 22.31
CA LEU A 940 21.55 -21.82 22.00
C LEU A 940 21.10 -22.49 23.29
N LEU A 941 19.81 -22.80 23.40
CA LEU A 941 19.28 -23.65 24.45
C LEU A 941 19.48 -25.10 24.03
N VAL A 942 20.08 -25.88 24.91
CA VAL A 942 20.33 -27.31 24.73
C VAL A 942 19.58 -28.05 25.82
N ILE A 943 18.66 -28.91 25.41
CA ILE A 943 18.02 -29.88 26.30
C ILE A 943 18.88 -31.13 26.28
N PHE A 944 19.34 -31.54 27.45
CA PHE A 944 20.21 -32.71 27.59
C PHE A 944 19.69 -33.68 28.63
N SER A 945 20.14 -34.93 28.55
CA SER A 945 20.02 -35.92 29.61
C SER A 945 21.39 -36.40 30.06
N ASP A 946 21.46 -37.04 31.22
CA ASP A 946 22.62 -37.85 31.57
C ASP A 946 22.73 -39.10 30.67
N GLN A 947 23.87 -39.80 30.71
CA GLN A 947 24.10 -41.01 29.90
C GLN A 947 23.15 -42.16 30.24
N ALA A 948 22.64 -42.19 31.47
CA ALA A 948 21.62 -43.14 31.91
C ALA A 948 20.20 -42.78 31.42
N LYS A 949 19.99 -41.56 30.88
CA LYS A 949 18.70 -40.97 30.51
C LYS A 949 17.69 -40.92 31.67
N GLU A 950 18.19 -40.77 32.89
CA GLU A 950 17.39 -40.72 34.11
C GLU A 950 17.08 -39.28 34.53
N LYS A 951 17.94 -38.31 34.19
CA LYS A 951 17.77 -36.90 34.56
C LYS A 951 17.94 -35.98 33.36
N ALA A 952 16.92 -35.14 33.11
CA ALA A 952 16.97 -34.11 32.09
C ALA A 952 17.41 -32.75 32.66
N GLY A 953 18.04 -31.93 31.84
CA GLY A 953 18.48 -30.59 32.20
C GLY A 953 18.55 -29.64 31.00
N LEU A 954 18.83 -28.37 31.29
CA LEU A 954 18.92 -27.30 30.31
C LEU A 954 20.30 -26.67 30.36
N LYS A 955 20.90 -26.44 29.20
CA LYS A 955 22.19 -25.75 29.07
C LYS A 955 22.05 -24.63 28.05
N ILE A 956 22.35 -23.40 28.45
CA ILE A 956 22.42 -22.25 27.55
C ILE A 956 23.86 -22.09 27.12
N VAL A 957 24.12 -22.25 25.83
CA VAL A 957 25.43 -22.10 25.20
C VAL A 957 25.57 -20.70 24.64
N ASP A 958 26.58 -19.97 25.09
CA ASP A 958 26.95 -18.65 24.56
C ASP A 958 28.24 -18.81 23.73
N PHE A 959 28.09 -18.78 22.40
CA PHE A 959 29.21 -18.96 21.48
C PHE A 959 30.14 -17.76 21.41
N GLU A 960 29.64 -16.56 21.73
CA GLU A 960 30.44 -15.32 21.72
C GLU A 960 31.34 -15.26 22.96
N GLN A 961 30.79 -15.57 24.13
CA GLN A 961 31.53 -15.59 25.40
C GLN A 961 32.25 -16.93 25.68
N ARG A 962 32.01 -17.96 24.85
CA ARG A 962 32.54 -19.32 25.01
C ARG A 962 32.21 -19.94 26.36
N ARG A 963 30.98 -19.74 26.82
CA ARG A 963 30.51 -20.20 28.14
C ARG A 963 29.20 -20.93 28.01
N THR A 964 28.93 -21.80 28.99
CA THR A 964 27.64 -22.44 29.15
C THR A 964 27.08 -22.17 30.53
N ALA A 965 25.78 -21.93 30.61
CA ALA A 965 25.03 -21.84 31.84
C ALA A 965 24.12 -23.07 31.94
N THR A 966 24.37 -23.93 32.92
CA THR A 966 23.68 -25.21 33.08
C THR A 966 22.70 -25.14 34.25
N VAL A 967 21.48 -25.62 34.03
CA VAL A 967 20.41 -25.73 35.01
C VAL A 967 20.02 -27.21 35.09
N ARG A 968 20.19 -27.81 36.27
CA ARG A 968 19.80 -29.20 36.55
C ARG A 968 18.66 -29.22 37.56
N PRO A 969 17.41 -29.28 37.09
CA PRO A 969 16.27 -29.37 37.97
C PRO A 969 16.17 -30.72 38.68
N GLU A 970 15.90 -30.71 39.98
CA GLU A 970 15.63 -31.94 40.73
C GLU A 970 14.24 -32.49 40.38
N GLY A 971 14.13 -33.82 40.25
CA GLY A 971 12.86 -34.51 39.99
C GLY A 971 12.38 -34.49 38.53
N ILE A 972 12.99 -33.73 37.62
CA ILE A 972 12.62 -33.73 36.20
C ILE A 972 13.28 -34.90 35.47
N GLN A 973 12.45 -35.78 34.92
CA GLN A 973 12.90 -36.96 34.18
C GLN A 973 13.04 -36.64 32.68
N GLU A 974 12.07 -35.93 32.10
CA GLU A 974 12.02 -35.65 30.67
C GLU A 974 11.49 -34.23 30.41
N ILE A 975 12.12 -33.51 29.47
CA ILE A 975 11.62 -32.24 28.93
C ILE A 975 11.24 -32.50 27.48
N LYS A 976 9.94 -32.41 27.18
CA LYS A 976 9.39 -32.69 25.84
C LYS A 976 9.30 -31.46 24.96
N ALA A 977 8.95 -30.32 25.57
CA ALA A 977 8.79 -29.06 24.88
C ALA A 977 9.51 -27.95 25.64
N ALA A 978 10.24 -27.10 24.90
CA ALA A 978 10.81 -25.88 25.43
C ALA A 978 10.69 -24.75 24.40
N ARG A 979 10.31 -23.56 24.85
CA ARG A 979 10.30 -22.33 24.03
C ARG A 979 10.92 -21.18 24.80
N CYS A 980 11.68 -20.34 24.11
CA CYS A 980 12.21 -19.11 24.69
C CYS A 980 11.38 -17.89 24.29
N LEU A 981 11.15 -16.99 25.24
CA LEU A 981 10.55 -15.68 25.00
C LEU A 981 11.63 -14.64 24.67
N GLN A 982 11.21 -13.49 24.11
CA GLN A 982 12.13 -12.41 23.71
C GLN A 982 12.96 -11.85 24.88
N ASP A 983 12.40 -11.87 26.10
CA ASP A 983 13.05 -11.38 27.32
C ASP A 983 13.95 -12.42 28.01
N GLY A 984 14.12 -13.61 27.42
CA GLY A 984 14.98 -14.68 27.92
C GLY A 984 14.31 -15.64 28.91
N ARG A 985 13.02 -15.45 29.23
CA ARG A 985 12.24 -16.45 29.97
C ARG A 985 12.04 -17.72 29.13
N LEU A 986 12.04 -18.88 29.76
CA LEU A 986 11.87 -20.17 29.10
C LEU A 986 10.58 -20.85 29.55
N ILE A 987 9.73 -21.27 28.63
CA ILE A 987 8.58 -22.14 28.92
C ILE A 987 9.05 -23.57 28.71
N ILE A 988 8.88 -24.42 29.72
CA ILE A 988 9.24 -25.84 29.66
C ILE A 988 8.06 -26.73 30.02
N GLY A 989 7.89 -27.81 29.27
CA GLY A 989 6.86 -28.82 29.51
C GLY A 989 7.45 -30.23 29.42
N GLY A 990 7.02 -31.13 30.30
CA GLY A 990 7.60 -32.46 30.38
C GLY A 990 7.01 -33.36 31.46
N GLN A 991 7.83 -34.32 31.92
CA GLN A 991 7.51 -35.27 32.97
C GLN A 991 8.46 -35.15 34.16
N GLU A 992 7.90 -35.17 35.35
CA GLU A 992 8.60 -35.16 36.63
C GLU A 992 8.20 -36.37 37.49
N ILE A 993 9.07 -36.69 38.44
CA ILE A 993 8.90 -37.78 39.41
C ILE A 993 8.01 -37.29 40.55
N ARG A 994 6.98 -38.07 40.89
CA ARG A 994 6.09 -37.81 42.03
C ARG A 994 6.71 -38.41 43.30
N GLU A 995 7.00 -37.58 44.30
CA GLU A 995 7.53 -38.05 45.60
C GLU A 995 6.48 -38.88 46.38
N ASN A 996 6.63 -40.22 46.28
CA ASN A 996 6.16 -41.35 47.10
C ASN A 996 4.66 -41.67 47.36
N GLN A 997 4.28 -42.92 47.01
CA GLN A 997 3.62 -43.92 47.88
C GLN A 997 3.62 -45.35 47.25
N GLY A 998 4.80 -45.93 46.92
CA GLY A 998 4.90 -47.34 46.47
C GLY A 998 6.26 -47.74 45.87
N GLU A 999 6.47 -49.03 45.58
CA GLU A 999 7.73 -49.61 45.04
C GLU A 999 8.13 -49.12 43.63
N LYS A 1000 7.29 -48.30 42.96
CA LYS A 1000 7.64 -47.58 41.72
C LYS A 1000 7.22 -46.11 41.83
N PRO A 1001 8.12 -45.14 41.56
CA PRO A 1001 7.76 -43.73 41.52
C PRO A 1001 6.76 -43.45 40.40
N GLY A 1002 5.67 -42.75 40.71
CA GLY A 1002 4.70 -42.28 39.71
C GLY A 1002 5.24 -41.08 38.93
N LEU A 1003 4.85 -40.91 37.67
CA LEU A 1003 5.22 -39.75 36.85
C LEU A 1003 4.06 -38.77 36.78
N ARG A 1004 4.36 -37.47 36.85
CA ARG A 1004 3.40 -36.38 36.68
C ARG A 1004 3.89 -35.45 35.56
N THR A 1005 2.96 -34.85 34.83
CA THR A 1005 3.30 -33.85 33.81
C THR A 1005 3.39 -32.45 34.40
N PHE A 1006 4.30 -31.63 33.87
CA PHE A 1006 4.45 -30.24 34.28
C PHE A 1006 4.56 -29.31 33.06
N LEU A 1007 4.15 -28.06 33.28
CA LEU A 1007 4.32 -26.89 32.45
C LEU A 1007 4.76 -25.77 33.38
N SER A 1008 5.94 -25.22 33.15
CA SER A 1008 6.53 -24.21 34.01
C SER A 1008 7.23 -23.13 33.22
N LEU A 1009 7.29 -21.94 33.80
CA LEU A 1009 8.05 -20.80 33.30
C LEU A 1009 9.32 -20.64 34.12
N LEU A 1010 10.47 -20.61 33.46
CA LEU A 1010 11.76 -20.28 34.04
C LEU A 1010 12.08 -18.81 33.81
N ILE A 1011 12.31 -18.10 34.91
CA ILE A 1011 12.58 -16.67 34.95
C ILE A 1011 14.08 -16.49 35.24
N PRO A 1012 14.87 -15.93 34.30
CA PRO A 1012 16.30 -15.78 34.49
C PRO A 1012 16.61 -14.74 35.59
N GLU A 1013 17.41 -15.14 36.57
CA GLU A 1013 18.02 -14.29 37.57
C GLU A 1013 19.56 -14.40 37.49
N LYS A 1014 20.32 -13.54 38.16
CA LYS A 1014 21.80 -13.48 38.01
C LYS A 1014 22.50 -14.85 38.10
N ASN A 1015 22.16 -15.64 39.12
CA ASN A 1015 22.80 -16.94 39.40
C ASN A 1015 21.79 -18.09 39.56
N PHE A 1016 20.51 -17.81 39.33
CA PHE A 1016 19.42 -18.76 39.54
C PHE A 1016 18.40 -18.64 38.42
N TYR A 1017 17.55 -19.65 38.26
CA TYR A 1017 16.29 -19.53 37.54
C TYR A 1017 15.14 -19.69 38.51
N GLY A 1018 14.24 -18.71 38.56
CA GLY A 1018 12.98 -18.83 39.26
C GLY A 1018 12.02 -19.72 38.47
N LEU A 1019 11.47 -20.75 39.11
CA LEU A 1019 10.50 -21.65 38.51
C LEU A 1019 9.09 -21.25 38.94
N ALA A 1020 8.24 -20.88 37.99
CA ALA A 1020 6.82 -20.68 38.23
C ALA A 1020 6.00 -21.78 37.55
N ARG A 1021 5.18 -22.50 38.31
CA ARG A 1021 4.40 -23.62 37.80
C ARG A 1021 3.06 -23.15 37.22
N ILE A 1022 2.79 -23.52 35.97
CA ILE A 1022 1.60 -23.07 35.23
C ILE A 1022 0.45 -24.06 35.38
N ASN A 1023 0.70 -25.36 35.15
CA ASN A 1023 -0.34 -26.39 35.27
C ASN A 1023 -0.39 -26.97 36.69
N ARG A 1024 -1.60 -27.12 37.22
CA ARG A 1024 -1.84 -27.77 38.52
C ARG A 1024 -2.52 -29.13 38.39
N GLN A 1025 -3.21 -29.41 37.29
CA GLN A 1025 -3.79 -30.71 37.01
C GLN A 1025 -2.92 -31.55 36.05
N GLU A 1026 -3.15 -32.86 36.05
CA GLU A 1026 -2.50 -33.77 35.10
C GLU A 1026 -3.02 -33.47 33.68
N TYR A 1027 -2.08 -33.23 32.77
CA TYR A 1027 -2.34 -32.95 31.37
C TYR A 1027 -1.07 -33.29 30.59
N LYS A 1028 -1.16 -34.24 29.64
CA LYS A 1028 0.01 -34.68 28.88
C LYS A 1028 0.28 -33.71 27.74
N ILE A 1029 1.42 -33.04 27.79
CA ILE A 1029 1.82 -32.04 26.81
C ILE A 1029 2.66 -32.70 25.71
N ASN A 1030 2.27 -32.48 24.46
CA ASN A 1030 3.04 -32.90 23.30
C ASN A 1030 3.90 -31.74 22.77
N ASP A 1031 3.30 -30.58 22.54
CA ASP A 1031 3.99 -29.37 22.06
C ASP A 1031 3.31 -28.09 22.55
N LEU A 1032 3.99 -26.95 22.39
CA LEU A 1032 3.50 -25.64 22.76
C LEU A 1032 4.02 -24.52 21.85
N VAL A 1033 3.19 -23.48 21.73
CA VAL A 1033 3.55 -22.19 21.11
C VAL A 1033 3.15 -21.05 22.04
N ALA A 1034 3.92 -19.96 22.02
CA ALA A 1034 3.62 -18.75 22.79
C ALA A 1034 3.50 -17.57 21.82
N PHE A 1035 2.47 -16.75 22.03
CA PHE A 1035 2.24 -15.56 21.22
C PHE A 1035 1.48 -14.51 22.03
N GLY A 1036 2.01 -13.28 22.05
CA GLY A 1036 1.49 -12.21 22.89
C GLY A 1036 1.38 -12.62 24.37
N PRO A 1037 0.21 -12.50 25.02
CA PRO A 1037 0.01 -12.89 26.41
C PRO A 1037 -0.37 -14.38 26.61
N ARG A 1038 -0.45 -15.17 25.52
CA ARG A 1038 -1.01 -16.53 25.53
C ARG A 1038 0.07 -17.59 25.36
N ILE A 1039 -0.12 -18.71 26.04
CA ILE A 1039 0.55 -19.98 25.77
C ILE A 1039 -0.51 -20.95 25.29
N LEU A 1040 -0.33 -21.56 24.12
CA LEU A 1040 -1.18 -22.63 23.62
C LEU A 1040 -0.40 -23.93 23.69
N THR A 1041 -1.01 -24.94 24.31
CA THR A 1041 -0.45 -26.30 24.39
C THR A 1041 -1.38 -27.29 23.74
N CYS A 1042 -0.85 -28.28 23.03
CA CYS A 1042 -1.61 -29.46 22.60
C CYS A 1042 -1.21 -30.70 23.41
N GLY A 1043 -2.15 -31.62 23.56
CA GLY A 1043 -1.96 -32.71 24.50
C GLY A 1043 -3.16 -33.61 24.69
N GLN A 1044 -3.09 -34.42 25.74
CA GLN A 1044 -4.15 -35.35 26.15
C GLN A 1044 -4.56 -35.07 27.60
N GLU A 1045 -5.88 -35.02 27.80
CA GLU A 1045 -6.53 -34.97 29.09
C GLU A 1045 -6.39 -36.31 29.84
N PRO A 1046 -6.67 -36.37 31.16
CA PRO A 1046 -6.53 -37.61 31.94
C PRO A 1046 -7.39 -38.79 31.45
N ASP A 1047 -8.50 -38.50 30.78
CA ASP A 1047 -9.38 -39.51 30.16
C ASP A 1047 -8.89 -39.97 28.77
N GLY A 1048 -7.78 -39.39 28.28
CA GLY A 1048 -7.17 -39.69 27.00
C GLY A 1048 -7.68 -38.83 25.84
N GLN A 1049 -8.67 -37.96 26.05
CA GLN A 1049 -9.18 -37.08 25.00
C GLN A 1049 -8.14 -36.02 24.63
N ALA A 1050 -7.94 -35.78 23.33
CA ALA A 1050 -7.02 -34.75 22.88
C ALA A 1050 -7.63 -33.36 23.06
N SER A 1051 -6.80 -32.38 23.42
CA SER A 1051 -7.28 -31.02 23.62
C SER A 1051 -6.23 -29.97 23.26
N PHE A 1052 -6.71 -28.75 22.98
CA PHE A 1052 -5.93 -27.53 23.09
C PHE A 1052 -6.25 -26.83 24.41
N ARG A 1053 -5.21 -26.41 25.14
CA ARG A 1053 -5.37 -25.56 26.33
C ARG A 1053 -4.69 -24.21 26.11
N ILE A 1054 -5.40 -23.14 26.47
CA ILE A 1054 -4.91 -21.75 26.41
C ILE A 1054 -4.61 -21.26 27.83
N TRP A 1055 -3.37 -20.83 28.05
CA TRP A 1055 -2.86 -20.36 29.34
C TRP A 1055 -2.39 -18.91 29.27
N GLY A 1056 -2.27 -18.25 30.43
CA GLY A 1056 -1.70 -16.92 30.57
C GLY A 1056 -1.44 -16.51 32.02
N SER A 1057 -1.06 -15.24 32.25
CA SER A 1057 -0.93 -14.72 33.62
C SER A 1057 -2.29 -14.66 34.31
N GLN A 1058 -2.32 -14.67 35.64
CA GLN A 1058 -3.58 -14.62 36.38
C GLN A 1058 -4.37 -13.35 36.06
N PHE A 1059 -3.67 -12.22 35.89
CA PHE A 1059 -4.26 -10.95 35.50
C PHE A 1059 -4.92 -11.03 34.10
N PHE A 1060 -4.21 -11.59 33.13
CA PHE A 1060 -4.72 -11.80 31.78
C PHE A 1060 -5.97 -12.70 31.78
N VAL A 1061 -5.90 -13.86 32.45
CA VAL A 1061 -7.00 -14.84 32.50
C VAL A 1061 -8.25 -14.23 33.12
N ARG A 1062 -8.12 -13.54 34.26
CA ARG A 1062 -9.26 -12.88 34.93
C ARG A 1062 -9.89 -11.82 34.03
N THR A 1063 -9.07 -11.02 33.37
CA THR A 1063 -9.52 -9.95 32.47
C THR A 1063 -10.25 -10.52 31.25
N GLU A 1064 -9.69 -11.51 30.56
CA GLU A 1064 -10.32 -12.13 29.39
C GLU A 1064 -11.59 -12.90 29.74
N LEU A 1065 -11.61 -13.67 30.84
CA LEU A 1065 -12.84 -14.35 31.27
C LEU A 1065 -13.97 -13.36 31.57
N SER A 1066 -13.66 -12.21 32.16
CA SER A 1066 -14.68 -11.17 32.41
C SER A 1066 -15.29 -10.65 31.11
N LYS A 1067 -14.49 -10.46 30.05
CA LYS A 1067 -14.97 -10.02 28.73
C LYS A 1067 -15.83 -11.08 28.06
N LEU A 1068 -15.42 -12.34 28.14
CA LEU A 1068 -16.13 -13.47 27.53
C LEU A 1068 -17.47 -13.73 28.22
N LYS A 1069 -17.55 -13.57 29.55
CA LYS A 1069 -18.80 -13.71 30.32
C LYS A 1069 -19.83 -12.61 30.08
N ILE A 1070 -19.42 -11.44 29.59
CA ILE A 1070 -20.35 -10.33 29.26
C ILE A 1070 -21.00 -10.53 27.87
N LYS A 1071 -20.36 -11.31 26.99
CA LYS A 1071 -20.85 -11.61 25.63
C LYS A 1071 -21.75 -12.85 25.55
N ALA A 1072 -21.71 -13.72 26.57
CA ALA A 1072 -22.60 -14.87 26.74
C ALA A 1072 -23.84 -14.45 27.54
#